data_AF-A0A7X2ZXN6-F1
#
_entry.id   AF-A0A7X2ZXN6-F1
#
_cell.length_a   1.000
_cell.length_b   1.000
_cell.length_c   1.000
_cell.angle_alpha   90.00
_cell.angle_beta   90.00
_cell.angle_gamma   90.00
#
_symmetry.space_group_name_H-M   'P 1'
#
loop_
_entity.id
_entity.type
_entity.pdbx_description
1 polymer ?
#
loop_
_entity_poly.entity_id
_entity_poly.type
_entity_poly.pdbx_seq_one_letter_code
_entity_poly.pdbx_strand_id
1 'polypeptide(L)'
;TVDGSVTTTDAAGNSASATDTQLYSVDTTLPVPVLEIDDITADNILNAVEAGSDVAVTGTVSGDFTTGDTVTLTVDATDYIGTVDVAGVYSIDVPGSALAADGDTTVDGSVTTTDTAGNMGTATDTQVYTVDTASPAISINVVALDDIINATEDDSPVTISGTTSNVENGQTVTVTLNGQNYFATVAGNAWTLDIPALDAQALGTNETITADVSDLGGNPATQVTRDIQHDAVVPVPTLNINDITADNILNATEAGADVAVTGTVSGDFNAGDTVTLTVDGTDYTGTVDALGDYSIDIPGSALAADGDTTVDGSFVTTDVAGNSATVTENKTYTVDTVSPVPVLSIDDITADNILNATEAGADVAVTGTVTGDFNTGDTVTLTVDGTDYTGTVDAAGVYSIDIPGSALVADGDTTVDGSFETTDGAGNSAIVTDAKTYTVDLVNPAPVLVIDNITADNVLNAAEAGADVAVTGTVSGDFNAGDTVTLTVDGTDYTGTVDALGDFSINIPGSALAADGDTTIDGSISTTDINGNTGTSTEIKTYSVDVTAPVVTVTVDDITSDNSINAAEAGSDIPITGTVSGDFNENDPVTIVVNGNTYSGTVDTLGNFSIDVPGSDLVADNDTSIEVSLTTLDTAGNSTSVNETKPYTVDVVDNDPDNDGLTNDEEDVLGTDPNNPDSDGDGINDGQEVLDATNPLDDCDSIDGTPLDSSDCDSDGLTNAEEEIRGTDPNIADTDEDTILDGQEVSDNTDPLNACSSKGGTPPATAVCGISVENDLVSPDLNDGRFLIENIESYPQNTVKIFNRWGIKVFEIEGYDNKSNVFTGMSTGRITIRANDELPVGVYFYIIEYVAGDNNQSLSGYLYINR
;
A
#
# COMPACT_ATOMS: atom_id res chain seq x y z
N THR A 1 56.79 95.97 165.21
CA THR A 1 56.24 97.23 165.74
C THR A 1 57.23 98.35 165.50
N VAL A 2 56.77 99.61 165.51
CA VAL A 2 57.62 100.81 165.49
C VAL A 2 57.23 101.69 166.68
N ASP A 3 58.22 102.08 167.49
CA ASP A 3 58.02 102.84 168.75
C ASP A 3 58.66 104.23 168.67
N GLY A 4 57.95 105.25 169.15
CA GLY A 4 58.45 106.63 169.21
C GLY A 4 58.37 107.21 170.63
N SER A 5 59.38 108.00 171.03
CA SER A 5 59.34 108.76 172.28
C SER A 5 59.82 110.19 172.10
N VAL A 6 59.21 111.13 172.83
CA VAL A 6 59.67 112.52 172.94
C VAL A 6 59.81 112.87 174.42
N THR A 7 60.94 113.48 174.78
CA THR A 7 61.19 114.01 176.12
C THR A 7 61.51 115.49 176.03
N THR A 8 60.92 116.29 176.90
CA THR A 8 61.20 117.73 176.99
C THR A 8 61.54 118.12 178.43
N THR A 9 62.41 119.11 178.60
CA THR A 9 62.86 119.62 179.90
C THR A 9 62.67 121.12 179.97
N ASP A 10 62.08 121.64 181.03
CA ASP A 10 61.93 123.08 181.25
C ASP A 10 63.23 123.74 181.76
N ALA A 11 63.26 125.08 181.79
CA ALA A 11 64.44 125.85 182.21
C ALA A 11 64.76 125.75 183.72
N ALA A 12 63.88 125.17 184.53
CA ALA A 12 64.12 124.88 185.95
C ALA A 12 64.64 123.45 186.17
N GLY A 13 64.71 122.63 185.12
CA GLY A 13 65.30 121.28 185.13
C GLY A 13 64.31 120.13 185.28
N ASN A 14 62.99 120.37 185.19
CA ASN A 14 61.99 119.30 185.23
C ASN A 14 61.76 118.72 183.84
N SER A 15 61.67 117.40 183.69
CA SER A 15 61.43 116.74 182.39
C SER A 15 60.19 115.85 182.37
N ALA A 16 59.54 115.79 181.20
CA ALA A 16 58.38 114.92 180.92
C ALA A 16 58.56 114.25 179.55
N SER A 17 58.17 112.98 179.47
CA SER A 17 58.21 112.18 178.23
C SER A 17 56.88 111.48 177.95
N ALA A 18 56.61 111.26 176.66
CA ALA A 18 55.51 110.43 176.17
C ALA A 18 56.02 109.46 175.10
N THR A 19 55.41 108.27 175.04
CA THR A 19 55.73 107.21 174.06
C THR A 19 54.47 106.63 173.41
N ASP A 20 54.57 106.18 172.16
CA ASP A 20 53.52 105.44 171.44
C ASP A 20 54.11 104.32 170.56
N THR A 21 53.30 103.29 170.24
CA THR A 21 53.68 102.06 169.53
C THR A 21 52.65 101.66 168.47
N GLN A 22 53.08 101.46 167.21
CA GLN A 22 52.26 100.92 166.12
C GLN A 22 52.68 99.50 165.69
N LEU A 23 51.70 98.60 165.49
CA LEU A 23 51.88 97.23 164.96
C LEU A 23 51.78 97.20 163.43
N TYR A 24 52.60 96.33 162.80
CA TYR A 24 52.50 95.91 161.40
C TYR A 24 52.81 94.40 161.31
N SER A 25 52.23 93.71 160.32
CA SER A 25 52.58 92.35 159.91
C SER A 25 53.30 92.38 158.56
N VAL A 26 54.17 91.40 158.32
CA VAL A 26 54.88 91.21 157.04
C VAL A 26 54.41 89.89 156.46
N ASP A 27 53.95 89.90 155.23
CA ASP A 27 53.72 88.71 154.41
C ASP A 27 54.82 88.66 153.34
N THR A 28 55.54 87.54 153.27
CA THR A 28 56.59 87.31 152.27
C THR A 28 56.36 86.03 151.47
N THR A 29 55.19 85.38 151.60
CA THR A 29 54.87 84.19 150.82
C THR A 29 54.36 84.60 149.46
N LEU A 30 55.03 84.16 148.40
CA LEU A 30 54.52 84.36 147.03
C LEU A 30 53.40 83.37 146.77
N PRO A 31 52.29 83.77 146.12
CA PRO A 31 51.30 82.82 145.65
C PRO A 31 51.91 81.91 144.56
N VAL A 32 51.46 80.66 144.49
CA VAL A 32 51.95 79.65 143.53
C VAL A 32 50.81 79.20 142.60
N PRO A 33 50.51 79.96 141.53
CA PRO A 33 49.60 79.48 140.49
C PRO A 33 50.23 78.33 139.69
N VAL A 34 49.40 77.55 139.01
CA VAL A 34 49.77 76.55 138.01
C VAL A 34 48.88 76.79 136.80
N LEU A 35 49.47 76.90 135.61
CA LEU A 35 48.76 77.07 134.34
C LEU A 35 48.88 75.77 133.53
N GLU A 36 47.80 75.37 132.88
CA GLU A 36 47.76 74.25 131.93
C GLU A 36 46.92 74.68 130.73
N ILE A 37 47.47 74.53 129.53
CA ILE A 37 46.79 74.77 128.25
C ILE A 37 46.30 73.41 127.72
N ASP A 38 45.04 73.32 127.31
CA ASP A 38 44.50 72.11 126.69
C ASP A 38 45.04 71.94 125.25
N ASP A 39 44.84 70.76 124.65
CA ASP A 39 45.14 70.55 123.24
C ASP A 39 44.49 71.62 122.33
N ILE A 40 45.23 72.06 121.31
CA ILE A 40 44.74 73.09 120.38
C ILE A 40 43.87 72.39 119.35
N THR A 41 42.55 72.58 119.43
CA THR A 41 41.49 71.76 118.77
C THR A 41 41.35 70.37 119.41
N ALA A 42 40.33 69.62 119.00
CA ALA A 42 39.98 68.36 119.65
C ALA A 42 40.99 67.21 119.39
N ASP A 43 41.79 67.32 118.34
CA ASP A 43 42.80 66.35 117.91
C ASP A 43 44.23 66.88 117.97
N ASN A 44 44.42 68.11 118.48
CA ASN A 44 45.70 68.81 118.53
C ASN A 44 46.34 69.03 117.13
N ILE A 45 45.52 69.00 116.07
CA ILE A 45 45.89 69.24 114.69
C ILE A 45 45.00 70.39 114.18
N LEU A 46 45.61 71.47 113.74
CA LEU A 46 44.89 72.57 113.13
C LEU A 46 44.66 72.27 111.65
N ASN A 47 43.41 71.97 111.28
CA ASN A 47 43.04 71.68 109.91
C ASN A 47 42.68 72.94 109.10
N ALA A 48 42.40 72.79 107.80
CA ALA A 48 42.11 73.93 106.92
C ALA A 48 40.84 74.71 107.30
N VAL A 49 39.84 74.04 107.88
CA VAL A 49 38.59 74.68 108.34
C VAL A 49 38.83 75.49 109.62
N GLU A 50 39.56 74.90 110.56
CA GLU A 50 39.94 75.53 111.84
C GLU A 50 40.90 76.69 111.60
N ALA A 51 41.87 76.55 110.71
CA ALA A 51 42.77 77.64 110.28
C ALA A 51 42.01 78.83 109.63
N GLY A 52 40.79 78.60 109.14
CA GLY A 52 39.93 79.64 108.55
C GLY A 52 38.99 80.34 109.53
N SER A 53 38.91 79.90 110.79
CA SER A 53 37.98 80.39 111.83
C SER A 53 38.71 80.70 113.14
N ASP A 54 38.04 81.30 114.13
CA ASP A 54 38.63 81.44 115.47
C ASP A 54 38.61 80.09 116.20
N VAL A 55 39.72 79.73 116.84
CA VAL A 55 39.91 78.53 117.65
C VAL A 55 39.88 78.93 119.13
N ALA A 56 38.96 78.35 119.89
CA ALA A 56 38.92 78.55 121.33
C ALA A 56 40.06 77.76 121.99
N VAL A 57 41.12 78.45 122.42
CA VAL A 57 42.20 77.86 123.21
C VAL A 57 41.80 77.87 124.67
N THR A 58 41.61 76.67 125.22
CA THR A 58 41.14 76.46 126.59
C THR A 58 42.26 75.99 127.50
N GLY A 59 41.99 76.00 128.80
CA GLY A 59 42.91 75.46 129.79
C GLY A 59 42.45 75.77 131.20
N THR A 60 43.31 75.45 132.17
CA THR A 60 43.02 75.65 133.59
C THR A 60 44.13 76.42 134.31
N VAL A 61 43.73 77.16 135.34
CA VAL A 61 44.62 77.71 136.36
C VAL A 61 44.26 77.07 137.69
N SER A 62 45.23 76.40 138.30
CA SER A 62 45.10 75.76 139.61
C SER A 62 46.15 76.28 140.60
N GLY A 63 46.16 75.78 141.83
CA GLY A 63 47.00 76.32 142.90
C GLY A 63 46.44 77.63 143.48
N ASP A 64 47.31 78.59 143.76
CA ASP A 64 46.88 79.91 144.22
C ASP A 64 46.47 80.76 143.01
N PHE A 65 45.19 81.11 142.92
CA PHE A 65 44.68 82.05 141.91
C PHE A 65 43.49 82.83 142.44
N THR A 66 43.18 83.94 141.78
CA THR A 66 41.97 84.74 142.01
C THR A 66 41.15 84.78 140.72
N THR A 67 39.83 84.66 140.84
CA THR A 67 38.94 84.88 139.70
C THR A 67 39.19 86.27 139.11
N GLY A 68 39.37 86.32 137.79
CA GLY A 68 39.73 87.54 137.09
C GLY A 68 41.24 87.74 136.90
N ASP A 69 42.10 86.86 137.42
CA ASP A 69 43.52 86.87 137.07
C ASP A 69 43.67 86.76 135.54
N THR A 70 44.53 87.60 134.99
CA THR A 70 44.76 87.69 133.55
C THR A 70 45.60 86.51 133.07
N VAL A 71 45.06 85.78 132.10
CA VAL A 71 45.77 84.77 131.32
C VAL A 71 46.14 85.40 129.99
N THR A 72 47.42 85.37 129.66
CA THR A 72 47.95 85.82 128.37
C THR A 72 48.45 84.60 127.61
N LEU A 73 47.91 84.35 126.42
CA LEU A 73 48.43 83.38 125.46
C LEU A 73 49.19 84.14 124.37
N THR A 74 50.43 83.76 124.11
CA THR A 74 51.26 84.35 123.06
C THR A 74 51.37 83.34 121.91
N VAL A 75 51.00 83.77 120.71
CA VAL A 75 51.11 83.01 119.45
C VAL A 75 51.74 83.93 118.39
N ASP A 76 52.82 83.51 117.73
CA ASP A 76 53.63 84.33 116.82
C ASP A 76 53.90 85.76 117.35
N ALA A 77 54.36 85.83 118.61
CA ALA A 77 54.64 87.09 119.35
C ALA A 77 53.45 88.05 119.53
N THR A 78 52.22 87.59 119.29
CA THR A 78 50.98 88.34 119.53
C THR A 78 50.29 87.82 120.79
N ASP A 79 49.98 88.73 121.71
CA ASP A 79 49.31 88.41 122.97
C ASP A 79 47.78 88.42 122.82
N TYR A 80 47.16 87.30 123.15
CA TYR A 80 45.72 87.12 123.28
C TYR A 80 45.38 86.99 124.76
N ILE A 81 44.48 87.84 125.25
CA ILE A 81 44.27 88.03 126.68
C ILE A 81 42.86 87.60 127.08
N GLY A 82 42.77 86.78 128.11
CA GLY A 82 41.54 86.41 128.80
C GLY A 82 41.69 86.49 130.31
N THR A 83 40.69 85.98 131.02
CA THR A 83 40.69 85.89 132.48
C THR A 83 40.25 84.52 132.93
N VAL A 84 40.85 84.01 134.01
CA VAL A 84 40.38 82.79 134.67
C VAL A 84 39.05 83.03 135.39
N ASP A 85 38.12 82.10 135.25
CA ASP A 85 36.82 82.14 135.92
C ASP A 85 36.86 81.65 137.39
N VAL A 86 35.69 81.44 138.00
CA VAL A 86 35.57 80.96 139.39
C VAL A 86 35.91 79.48 139.56
N ALA A 87 35.88 78.70 138.47
CA ALA A 87 36.20 77.28 138.46
C ALA A 87 37.68 77.02 138.17
N GLY A 88 38.45 78.06 137.85
CA GLY A 88 39.85 77.91 137.43
C GLY A 88 39.98 77.61 135.95
N VAL A 89 39.00 77.92 135.11
CA VAL A 89 39.01 77.64 133.66
C VAL A 89 39.13 78.94 132.87
N TYR A 90 39.80 78.90 131.72
CA TYR A 90 39.79 79.98 130.74
C TYR A 90 39.52 79.45 129.33
N SER A 91 39.07 80.34 128.46
CA SER A 91 38.87 80.11 127.03
C SER A 91 39.17 81.42 126.32
N ILE A 92 40.14 81.40 125.42
CA ILE A 92 40.59 82.57 124.68
C ILE A 92 40.49 82.24 123.19
N ASP A 93 39.66 82.99 122.47
CA ASP A 93 39.54 82.84 121.02
C ASP A 93 40.82 83.37 120.35
N VAL A 94 41.55 82.48 119.71
CA VAL A 94 42.74 82.78 118.90
C VAL A 94 42.37 82.57 117.44
N PRO A 95 42.58 83.54 116.53
CA PRO A 95 42.34 83.33 115.11
C PRO A 95 43.12 82.11 114.62
N GLY A 96 42.44 81.12 114.03
CA GLY A 96 43.07 79.93 113.49
C GLY A 96 44.12 80.27 112.42
N SER A 97 43.96 81.39 111.70
CA SER A 97 44.97 81.87 110.77
C SER A 97 46.27 82.31 111.45
N ALA A 98 46.20 82.72 112.73
CA ALA A 98 47.38 83.05 113.53
C ALA A 98 48.07 81.76 114.02
N LEU A 99 47.31 80.77 114.49
CA LEU A 99 47.83 79.44 114.83
C LEU A 99 48.47 78.75 113.60
N ALA A 100 47.86 78.87 112.42
CA ALA A 100 48.41 78.29 111.18
C ALA A 100 49.71 78.97 110.70
N ALA A 101 49.88 80.27 111.02
CA ALA A 101 51.05 81.06 110.61
C ALA A 101 52.22 80.96 111.62
N ASP A 102 51.95 80.44 112.81
CA ASP A 102 52.92 80.35 113.90
C ASP A 102 54.01 79.32 113.59
N GLY A 103 55.23 79.81 113.43
CA GLY A 103 56.32 79.04 112.83
C GLY A 103 56.90 77.94 113.73
N ASP A 104 56.69 78.02 115.05
CA ASP A 104 57.09 76.98 116.01
C ASP A 104 55.93 76.12 116.52
N THR A 105 54.69 76.43 116.09
CA THR A 105 53.46 75.69 116.42
C THR A 105 53.27 75.51 117.92
N THR A 106 53.44 76.61 118.67
CA THR A 106 53.29 76.64 120.12
C THR A 106 52.34 77.74 120.58
N VAL A 107 51.57 77.45 121.64
CA VAL A 107 50.83 78.47 122.38
C VAL A 107 51.50 78.62 123.74
N ASP A 108 52.15 79.77 123.94
CA ASP A 108 52.84 80.09 125.19
C ASP A 108 51.91 80.85 126.14
N GLY A 109 51.49 80.22 127.22
CA GLY A 109 50.62 80.80 128.24
C GLY A 109 51.39 81.38 129.41
N SER A 110 50.89 82.48 129.97
CA SER A 110 51.30 82.97 131.28
C SER A 110 50.11 83.49 132.08
N VAL A 111 50.16 83.28 133.40
CA VAL A 111 49.19 83.84 134.36
C VAL A 111 49.94 84.43 135.53
N THR A 112 49.48 85.59 135.99
CA THR A 112 50.03 86.26 137.17
C THR A 112 48.93 86.49 138.19
N THR A 113 49.15 86.00 139.41
CA THR A 113 48.24 86.22 140.54
C THR A 113 48.91 87.11 141.59
N THR A 114 48.13 87.93 142.28
CA THR A 114 48.61 88.81 143.35
C THR A 114 47.84 88.53 144.62
N ASP A 115 48.54 88.22 145.71
CA ASP A 115 47.92 88.02 147.01
C ASP A 115 47.44 89.35 147.63
N THR A 116 46.76 89.27 148.79
CA THR A 116 46.23 90.46 149.47
C THR A 116 47.32 91.39 150.04
N ALA A 117 48.56 90.93 150.18
CA ALA A 117 49.70 91.72 150.66
C ALA A 117 50.46 92.40 149.50
N GLY A 118 50.11 92.09 148.25
CA GLY A 118 50.75 92.62 147.05
C GLY A 118 51.91 91.78 146.54
N ASN A 119 52.11 90.55 147.05
CA ASN A 119 53.09 89.63 146.52
C ASN A 119 52.56 88.98 145.22
N MET A 120 53.41 88.85 144.21
CA MET A 120 53.02 88.35 142.89
C MET A 120 53.65 86.99 142.59
N GLY A 121 52.85 86.07 142.06
CA GLY A 121 53.27 84.75 141.59
C GLY A 121 52.92 84.59 140.11
N THR A 122 53.81 83.96 139.35
CA THR A 122 53.63 83.74 137.91
C THR A 122 53.75 82.26 137.58
N ALA A 123 52.88 81.76 136.71
CA ALA A 123 53.01 80.45 136.08
C ALA A 123 53.00 80.60 134.57
N THR A 124 53.70 79.70 133.89
CA THR A 124 53.79 79.63 132.43
C THR A 124 53.55 78.20 131.99
N ASP A 125 52.99 78.02 130.81
CA ASP A 125 52.84 76.71 130.16
C ASP A 125 52.99 76.87 128.65
N THR A 126 53.35 75.80 127.94
CA THR A 126 53.51 75.83 126.48
C THR A 126 52.83 74.59 125.90
N GLN A 127 51.76 74.79 125.13
CA GLN A 127 51.12 73.72 124.36
C GLN A 127 51.68 73.67 122.95
N VAL A 128 52.06 72.47 122.51
CA VAL A 128 52.51 72.22 121.13
C VAL A 128 51.38 71.60 120.32
N TYR A 129 51.21 72.04 119.08
CA TYR A 129 50.22 71.50 118.14
C TYR A 129 50.87 71.25 116.78
N THR A 130 50.12 70.71 115.83
CA THR A 130 50.56 70.60 114.44
C THR A 130 49.57 71.28 113.51
N VAL A 131 50.02 71.64 112.31
CA VAL A 131 49.18 72.30 111.30
C VAL A 131 49.11 71.40 110.08
N ASP A 132 47.90 71.02 109.70
CA ASP A 132 47.64 70.26 108.48
C ASP A 132 46.52 70.90 107.67
N THR A 133 46.91 71.83 106.79
CA THR A 133 45.99 72.50 105.87
C THR A 133 46.16 72.01 104.43
N ALA A 134 46.85 70.88 104.22
CA ALA A 134 47.05 70.35 102.88
C ALA A 134 45.73 69.82 102.33
N SER A 135 45.46 70.03 101.04
CA SER A 135 44.26 69.45 100.42
C SER A 135 44.54 67.99 100.01
N PRO A 136 43.77 67.02 100.53
CA PRO A 136 43.86 65.65 100.06
C PRO A 136 43.22 65.47 98.68
N ALA A 137 43.68 64.46 97.96
CA ALA A 137 43.07 64.03 96.70
C ALA A 137 42.96 62.50 96.64
N ILE A 138 41.99 62.03 95.87
CA ILE A 138 41.70 60.62 95.62
C ILE A 138 41.44 60.39 94.13
N SER A 139 41.70 59.19 93.63
CA SER A 139 41.37 58.76 92.26
C SER A 139 40.80 57.35 92.27
N ILE A 140 40.13 56.94 91.18
CA ILE A 140 39.64 55.58 90.93
C ILE A 140 40.28 55.09 89.62
N ASN A 141 40.96 53.94 89.66
CA ASN A 141 41.56 53.28 88.49
C ASN A 141 40.48 52.68 87.57
N VAL A 142 40.87 52.27 86.35
CA VAL A 142 40.01 51.44 85.47
C VAL A 142 39.52 50.20 86.22
N VAL A 143 38.24 49.88 86.06
CA VAL A 143 37.63 48.65 86.59
C VAL A 143 37.61 47.61 85.48
N ALA A 144 37.82 46.32 85.80
CA ALA A 144 37.75 45.23 84.81
C ALA A 144 38.62 45.43 83.54
N LEU A 145 39.73 46.19 83.64
CA LEU A 145 40.61 46.61 82.53
C LEU A 145 40.01 47.61 81.53
N ASP A 146 38.69 47.62 81.30
CA ASP A 146 38.02 48.40 80.26
C ASP A 146 36.78 49.21 80.73
N ASP A 147 36.52 49.22 82.04
CA ASP A 147 35.34 49.78 82.70
C ASP A 147 34.01 49.07 82.38
N ILE A 148 34.06 47.88 81.78
CA ILE A 148 32.91 47.02 81.53
C ILE A 148 33.09 45.73 82.33
N ILE A 149 32.21 45.48 83.29
CA ILE A 149 32.20 44.21 84.01
C ILE A 149 31.41 43.22 83.16
N ASN A 150 32.09 42.20 82.62
CA ASN A 150 31.47 41.16 81.80
C ASN A 150 30.95 39.97 82.62
N ALA A 151 30.33 38.99 81.96
CA ALA A 151 29.73 37.81 82.62
C ALA A 151 30.74 36.90 83.34
N THR A 152 32.02 36.96 82.98
CA THR A 152 33.08 36.20 83.68
C THR A 152 33.58 36.97 84.89
N GLU A 153 33.66 38.29 84.77
CA GLU A 153 34.17 39.17 85.81
C GLU A 153 33.15 39.37 86.95
N ASP A 154 31.85 39.41 86.67
CA ASP A 154 30.81 39.52 87.70
C ASP A 154 30.56 38.20 88.47
N ASP A 155 31.02 37.05 87.95
CA ASP A 155 31.02 35.76 88.63
C ASP A 155 32.12 35.63 89.71
N SER A 156 32.98 36.65 89.84
CA SER A 156 34.03 36.75 90.86
C SER A 156 34.02 38.11 91.54
N PRO A 157 34.70 38.29 92.69
CA PRO A 157 34.82 39.60 93.30
C PRO A 157 35.53 40.59 92.36
N VAL A 158 34.92 41.75 92.11
CA VAL A 158 35.45 42.80 91.22
C VAL A 158 36.28 43.78 92.04
N THR A 159 37.57 43.86 91.74
CA THR A 159 38.48 44.78 92.44
C THR A 159 38.28 46.23 91.97
N ILE A 160 37.99 47.12 92.91
CA ILE A 160 38.04 48.58 92.73
C ILE A 160 39.28 49.09 93.47
N SER A 161 40.08 49.90 92.80
CA SER A 161 41.31 50.46 93.36
C SER A 161 41.51 51.90 92.94
N GLY A 162 42.44 52.56 93.62
CA GLY A 162 42.81 53.94 93.31
C GLY A 162 44.04 54.41 94.07
N THR A 163 44.36 55.68 93.90
CA THR A 163 45.47 56.34 94.60
C THR A 163 44.98 57.53 95.41
N THR A 164 45.75 57.91 96.42
CA THR A 164 45.54 59.12 97.22
C THR A 164 46.80 59.97 97.25
N SER A 165 46.66 61.26 97.53
CA SER A 165 47.78 62.17 97.83
C SER A 165 47.42 63.07 99.00
N ASN A 166 48.39 63.34 99.89
CA ASN A 166 48.18 64.04 101.16
C ASN A 166 47.12 63.35 102.04
N VAL A 167 47.16 62.02 102.08
CA VAL A 167 46.28 61.22 102.94
C VAL A 167 47.15 60.16 103.62
N GLU A 168 47.14 60.14 104.94
CA GLU A 168 47.97 59.24 105.74
C GLU A 168 47.51 57.79 105.64
N ASN A 169 48.43 56.86 105.89
CA ASN A 169 48.09 55.45 105.99
C ASN A 169 47.08 55.21 107.12
N GLY A 170 46.09 54.36 106.85
CA GLY A 170 45.03 54.01 107.80
C GLY A 170 43.77 54.86 107.69
N GLN A 171 43.78 55.95 106.91
CA GLN A 171 42.56 56.71 106.61
C GLN A 171 41.56 55.85 105.83
N THR A 172 40.27 56.03 106.14
CA THR A 172 39.19 55.21 105.56
C THR A 172 38.70 55.83 104.26
N VAL A 173 38.82 55.07 103.17
CA VAL A 173 38.18 55.38 101.89
C VAL A 173 36.77 54.80 101.91
N THR A 174 35.78 55.64 101.66
CA THR A 174 34.39 55.20 101.46
C THR A 174 34.09 55.20 99.96
N VAL A 175 33.73 54.05 99.43
CA VAL A 175 33.32 53.88 98.03
C VAL A 175 31.83 53.59 98.00
N THR A 176 31.06 54.34 97.22
CA THR A 176 29.64 54.07 97.00
C THR A 176 29.44 53.52 95.60
N LEU A 177 28.72 52.39 95.50
CA LEU A 177 28.33 51.77 94.23
C LEU A 177 26.93 51.16 94.40
N ASN A 178 26.02 51.42 93.46
CA ASN A 178 24.60 50.99 93.52
C ASN A 178 23.92 51.35 94.86
N GLY A 179 24.25 52.53 95.41
CA GLY A 179 23.73 53.02 96.69
C GLY A 179 24.27 52.33 97.95
N GLN A 180 25.22 51.38 97.80
CA GLN A 180 25.85 50.66 98.90
C GLN A 180 27.26 51.19 99.18
N ASN A 181 27.63 51.27 100.46
CA ASN A 181 28.94 51.75 100.88
C ASN A 181 29.90 50.58 101.15
N TYR A 182 31.08 50.66 100.55
CA TYR A 182 32.22 49.78 100.75
C TYR A 182 33.37 50.57 101.35
N PHE A 183 34.21 49.92 102.15
CA PHE A 183 35.26 50.59 102.90
C PHE A 183 36.62 49.96 102.58
N ALA A 184 37.61 50.83 102.33
CA ALA A 184 39.01 50.47 102.23
C ALA A 184 39.84 51.34 103.16
N THR A 185 41.11 50.99 103.34
CA THR A 185 42.07 51.83 104.05
C THR A 185 43.20 52.24 103.12
N VAL A 186 43.66 53.48 103.26
CA VAL A 186 44.85 53.97 102.53
C VAL A 186 46.09 53.24 103.04
N ALA A 187 46.86 52.69 102.11
CA ALA A 187 48.17 52.06 102.37
C ALA A 187 49.14 52.40 101.24
N GLY A 188 50.20 53.15 101.56
CA GLY A 188 51.24 53.52 100.60
C GLY A 188 50.73 54.40 99.46
N ASN A 189 49.87 55.39 99.77
CA ASN A 189 49.20 56.27 98.79
C ASN A 189 48.28 55.54 97.80
N ALA A 190 47.83 54.34 98.14
CA ALA A 190 46.90 53.54 97.35
C ALA A 190 45.80 52.96 98.23
N TRP A 191 44.70 52.55 97.59
CA TRP A 191 43.61 51.83 98.24
C TRP A 191 43.03 50.81 97.27
N THR A 192 42.45 49.76 97.82
CA THR A 192 41.80 48.69 97.06
C THR A 192 40.73 48.04 97.92
N LEU A 193 39.65 47.63 97.28
CA LEU A 193 38.61 46.77 97.86
C LEU A 193 38.06 45.86 96.77
N ASP A 194 37.43 44.76 97.19
CA ASP A 194 36.69 43.90 96.28
C ASP A 194 35.19 44.09 96.51
N ILE A 195 34.47 44.31 95.41
CA ILE A 195 33.02 44.21 95.37
C ILE A 195 32.67 42.72 95.26
N PRO A 196 31.91 42.15 96.21
CA PRO A 196 31.49 40.76 96.13
C PRO A 196 30.78 40.44 94.81
N ALA A 197 30.97 39.23 94.28
CA ALA A 197 30.32 38.78 93.03
C ALA A 197 28.80 39.01 93.03
N LEU A 198 28.12 38.73 94.15
CA LEU A 198 26.67 38.97 94.28
C LEU A 198 26.29 40.45 94.14
N ASP A 199 27.15 41.36 94.58
CA ASP A 199 26.91 42.79 94.47
C ASP A 199 27.24 43.28 93.04
N ALA A 200 28.27 42.71 92.40
CA ALA A 200 28.59 42.95 90.98
C ALA A 200 27.48 42.47 90.04
N GLN A 201 26.90 41.29 90.27
CA GLN A 201 25.76 40.76 89.51
C GLN A 201 24.46 41.54 89.71
N ALA A 202 24.37 42.34 90.78
CA ALA A 202 23.21 43.16 91.10
C ALA A 202 23.30 44.58 90.52
N LEU A 203 24.37 44.92 89.82
CA LEU A 203 24.55 46.22 89.16
C LEU A 203 23.55 46.38 88.00
N GLY A 204 23.14 47.62 87.73
CA GLY A 204 22.46 47.97 86.49
C GLY A 204 23.45 48.12 85.32
N THR A 205 22.92 48.27 84.10
CA THR A 205 23.74 48.38 82.88
C THR A 205 24.77 49.53 82.92
N ASN A 206 24.45 50.64 83.57
CA ASN A 206 25.38 51.75 83.76
C ASN A 206 25.33 52.17 85.23
N GLU A 207 26.50 52.20 85.87
CA GLU A 207 26.64 52.55 87.28
C GLU A 207 27.77 53.56 87.46
N THR A 208 27.69 54.34 88.55
CA THR A 208 28.73 55.32 88.90
C THR A 208 29.31 54.95 90.25
N ILE A 209 30.62 54.71 90.28
CA ILE A 209 31.40 54.58 91.52
C ILE A 209 31.69 55.98 92.03
N THR A 210 31.44 56.25 93.31
CA THR A 210 31.92 57.48 93.98
C THR A 210 32.90 57.12 95.09
N ALA A 211 34.01 57.86 95.22
CA ALA A 211 34.99 57.61 96.27
C ALA A 211 35.33 58.89 97.05
N ASP A 212 35.35 58.76 98.38
CA ASP A 212 35.62 59.83 99.34
C ASP A 212 36.65 59.38 100.38
N VAL A 213 37.46 60.33 100.86
CA VAL A 213 38.44 60.12 101.94
C VAL A 213 38.75 61.47 102.60
N SER A 214 39.13 61.44 103.88
CA SER A 214 39.72 62.58 104.59
C SER A 214 41.15 62.24 105.04
N ASP A 215 42.01 63.24 105.21
CA ASP A 215 43.31 63.09 105.84
C ASP A 215 43.21 62.96 107.38
N LEU A 216 44.34 62.87 108.07
CA LEU A 216 44.38 62.74 109.53
C LEU A 216 43.86 63.98 110.26
N GLY A 217 44.07 65.18 109.72
CA GLY A 217 43.51 66.43 110.27
C GLY A 217 42.01 66.62 109.98
N GLY A 218 41.39 65.72 109.22
CA GLY A 218 39.98 65.76 108.89
C GLY A 218 39.63 66.63 107.68
N ASN A 219 40.60 67.08 106.88
CA ASN A 219 40.32 67.77 105.62
C ASN A 219 39.75 66.74 104.61
N PRO A 220 38.59 66.99 103.99
CA PRO A 220 38.02 66.07 103.01
C PRO A 220 38.67 66.25 101.63
N ALA A 221 38.90 65.14 100.93
CA ALA A 221 39.27 65.18 99.53
C ALA A 221 38.07 65.62 98.68
N THR A 222 38.32 66.17 97.50
CA THR A 222 37.23 66.34 96.52
C THR A 222 36.76 64.96 96.06
N GLN A 223 35.47 64.68 96.24
CA GLN A 223 34.85 63.44 95.77
C GLN A 223 35.15 63.22 94.29
N VAL A 224 35.51 61.98 93.94
CA VAL A 224 35.69 61.57 92.54
C VAL A 224 34.67 60.52 92.16
N THR A 225 34.32 60.49 90.87
CA THR A 225 33.40 59.52 90.30
C THR A 225 34.03 58.77 89.13
N ARG A 226 33.59 57.54 88.89
CA ARG A 226 33.93 56.75 87.71
C ARG A 226 32.71 56.00 87.21
N ASP A 227 32.34 56.23 85.96
CA ASP A 227 31.25 55.48 85.32
C ASP A 227 31.78 54.13 84.83
N ILE A 228 30.98 53.09 85.03
CA ILE A 228 31.24 51.72 84.58
C ILE A 228 29.99 51.16 83.90
N GLN A 229 30.18 50.14 83.08
CA GLN A 229 29.10 49.35 82.51
C GLN A 229 29.11 47.94 83.10
N HIS A 230 27.93 47.33 83.18
CA HIS A 230 27.78 45.92 83.49
C HIS A 230 27.06 45.26 82.32
N ASP A 231 27.75 44.33 81.67
CA ASP A 231 27.24 43.60 80.52
C ASP A 231 27.56 42.11 80.66
N ALA A 232 26.66 41.40 81.33
CA ALA A 232 26.75 39.95 81.50
C ALA A 232 25.98 39.17 80.43
N VAL A 233 25.57 39.82 79.33
CA VAL A 233 24.76 39.17 78.29
C VAL A 233 25.67 38.43 77.31
N VAL A 234 25.77 37.10 77.47
CA VAL A 234 26.49 36.27 76.52
C VAL A 234 25.75 36.24 75.16
N PRO A 235 26.44 36.48 74.02
CA PRO A 235 25.86 36.38 72.68
C PRO A 235 25.19 35.02 72.41
N VAL A 236 24.13 34.99 71.61
CA VAL A 236 23.42 33.76 71.22
C VAL A 236 23.41 33.59 69.70
N PRO A 237 24.53 33.14 69.09
CA PRO A 237 24.58 32.83 67.67
C PRO A 237 23.90 31.48 67.35
N THR A 238 23.48 31.33 66.11
CA THR A 238 23.07 30.06 65.49
C THR A 238 23.81 29.91 64.18
N LEU A 239 24.32 28.71 63.89
CA LEU A 239 25.02 28.38 62.65
C LEU A 239 24.17 27.40 61.84
N ASN A 240 24.08 27.64 60.54
CA ASN A 240 23.44 26.74 59.59
C ASN A 240 24.38 26.53 58.40
N ILE A 241 24.59 25.28 58.02
CA ILE A 241 25.34 24.89 56.81
C ILE A 241 24.31 24.42 55.76
N ASN A 242 24.38 24.98 54.56
CA ASN A 242 23.50 24.59 53.46
C ASN A 242 23.86 23.19 52.92
N ASP A 243 23.05 22.67 51.98
CA ASP A 243 23.41 21.47 51.22
C ASP A 243 24.80 21.62 50.58
N ILE A 244 25.58 20.54 50.62
CA ILE A 244 26.89 20.48 49.98
C ILE A 244 26.64 20.21 48.51
N THR A 245 26.89 21.22 47.66
CA THR A 245 26.37 21.29 46.27
C THR A 245 24.84 21.44 46.24
N ALA A 246 24.24 21.52 45.05
CA ALA A 246 22.82 21.87 44.91
C ALA A 246 21.85 20.74 45.32
N ASP A 247 22.31 19.49 45.28
CA ASP A 247 21.51 18.28 45.53
C ASP A 247 21.99 17.50 46.77
N ASN A 248 22.98 18.04 47.50
CA ASN A 248 23.61 17.38 48.65
C ASN A 248 24.34 16.08 48.28
N ILE A 249 24.69 15.90 47.00
CA ILE A 249 25.43 14.77 46.46
C ILE A 249 26.67 15.31 45.74
N LEU A 250 27.85 14.87 46.14
CA LEU A 250 29.09 15.24 45.48
C LEU A 250 29.33 14.31 44.29
N ASN A 251 29.22 14.86 43.08
CA ASN A 251 29.46 14.12 41.83
C ASN A 251 30.92 14.16 41.36
N ALA A 252 31.25 13.45 40.28
CA ALA A 252 32.62 13.36 39.78
C ALA A 252 33.20 14.70 39.33
N THR A 253 32.36 15.60 38.78
CA THR A 253 32.78 16.93 38.35
C THR A 253 33.07 17.82 39.56
N GLU A 254 32.18 17.79 40.55
CA GLU A 254 32.30 18.56 41.79
C GLU A 254 33.48 18.08 42.65
N ALA A 255 33.71 16.76 42.72
CA ALA A 255 34.88 16.18 43.37
C ALA A 255 36.21 16.61 42.71
N GLY A 256 36.18 17.04 41.44
CA GLY A 256 37.33 17.52 40.69
C GLY A 256 37.61 19.03 40.82
N ALA A 257 36.73 19.80 41.45
CA ALA A 257 36.81 21.26 41.57
C ALA A 257 36.64 21.72 43.03
N ASP A 258 36.85 23.01 43.30
CA ASP A 258 36.50 23.58 44.60
C ASP A 258 34.98 23.74 44.71
N VAL A 259 34.41 23.31 45.84
CA VAL A 259 32.99 23.41 46.19
C VAL A 259 32.82 24.53 47.20
N ALA A 260 32.03 25.54 46.82
CA ALA A 260 31.64 26.61 47.74
C ALA A 260 30.64 26.09 48.77
N VAL A 261 31.10 25.77 49.97
CA VAL A 261 30.23 25.40 51.09
C VAL A 261 29.69 26.68 51.71
N THR A 262 28.38 26.84 51.63
CA THR A 262 27.68 28.06 52.05
C THR A 262 26.84 27.81 53.28
N GLY A 263 26.44 28.89 53.94
CA GLY A 263 25.54 28.80 55.08
C GLY A 263 25.19 30.17 55.61
N THR A 264 24.53 30.18 56.77
CA THR A 264 24.13 31.40 57.45
C THR A 264 24.46 31.34 58.94
N VAL A 265 24.73 32.51 59.49
CA VAL A 265 24.75 32.76 60.93
C VAL A 265 23.60 33.70 61.25
N SER A 266 22.82 33.39 62.27
CA SER A 266 21.73 34.26 62.76
C SER A 266 21.76 34.39 64.28
N GLY A 267 21.02 35.35 64.84
CA GLY A 267 21.14 35.72 66.25
C GLY A 267 22.22 36.79 66.43
N ASP A 268 22.99 36.69 67.51
CA ASP A 268 24.07 37.64 67.78
C ASP A 268 25.33 37.25 67.01
N PHE A 269 25.82 38.16 66.15
CA PHE A 269 27.08 38.03 65.43
C PHE A 269 27.57 39.41 64.98
N ASN A 270 28.86 39.52 64.66
CA ASN A 270 29.43 40.67 63.99
C ASN A 270 29.90 40.30 62.58
N ALA A 271 29.68 41.19 61.62
CA ALA A 271 30.25 41.02 60.29
C ALA A 271 31.79 40.95 60.40
N GLY A 272 32.37 39.91 59.81
CA GLY A 272 33.80 39.60 59.93
C GLY A 272 34.15 38.54 60.97
N ASP A 273 33.19 38.08 61.80
CA ASP A 273 33.40 36.93 62.69
C ASP A 273 33.73 35.66 61.87
N THR A 274 34.59 34.82 62.43
CA THR A 274 35.14 33.65 61.74
C THR A 274 34.20 32.45 61.82
N VAL A 275 33.89 31.86 60.67
CA VAL A 275 33.31 30.52 60.53
C VAL A 275 34.44 29.55 60.19
N THR A 276 34.49 28.42 60.88
CA THR A 276 35.42 27.31 60.60
C THR A 276 34.60 26.09 60.19
N LEU A 277 34.92 25.50 59.05
CA LEU A 277 34.39 24.22 58.58
C LEU A 277 35.51 23.19 58.57
N THR A 278 35.31 22.04 59.20
CA THR A 278 36.27 20.95 59.26
C THR A 278 35.79 19.79 58.39
N VAL A 279 36.66 19.32 57.48
CA VAL A 279 36.43 18.18 56.58
C VAL A 279 37.67 17.29 56.59
N ASP A 280 37.51 15.98 56.82
CA ASP A 280 38.63 15.02 57.01
C ASP A 280 39.71 15.54 57.99
N GLY A 281 39.28 16.21 59.07
CA GLY A 281 40.16 16.79 60.08
C GLY A 281 40.96 18.03 59.64
N THR A 282 40.69 18.61 58.47
CA THR A 282 41.29 19.85 57.99
C THR A 282 40.33 21.03 58.15
N ASP A 283 40.79 22.12 58.75
CA ASP A 283 40.01 23.34 58.95
C ASP A 283 40.09 24.29 57.76
N TYR A 284 38.92 24.72 57.28
CA TYR A 284 38.71 25.74 56.26
C TYR A 284 37.99 26.92 56.90
N THR A 285 38.51 28.12 56.75
CA THR A 285 37.98 29.31 57.43
C THR A 285 37.46 30.35 56.44
N GLY A 286 36.38 31.01 56.86
CA GLY A 286 35.81 32.17 56.19
C GLY A 286 35.25 33.14 57.22
N THR A 287 34.67 34.23 56.74
CA THR A 287 34.03 35.24 57.60
C THR A 287 32.57 35.37 57.22
N VAL A 288 31.72 35.59 58.23
CA VAL A 288 30.32 35.96 58.00
C VAL A 288 30.22 37.41 57.53
N ASP A 289 29.36 37.69 56.55
CA ASP A 289 29.11 39.04 56.07
C ASP A 289 28.08 39.80 56.93
N ALA A 290 27.70 41.02 56.53
CA ALA A 290 26.75 41.84 57.28
C ALA A 290 25.29 41.37 57.21
N LEU A 291 24.97 40.44 56.32
CA LEU A 291 23.65 39.82 56.19
C LEU A 291 23.56 38.49 56.95
N GLY A 292 24.70 37.96 57.42
CA GLY A 292 24.78 36.66 58.07
C GLY A 292 25.19 35.54 57.12
N ASP A 293 25.53 35.83 55.86
CA ASP A 293 25.89 34.81 54.89
C ASP A 293 27.40 34.52 54.95
N TYR A 294 27.79 33.27 54.69
CA TYR A 294 29.19 32.89 54.46
C TYR A 294 29.33 31.89 53.30
N SER A 295 30.51 31.89 52.68
CA SER A 295 30.90 30.95 51.63
C SER A 295 32.37 30.60 51.80
N ILE A 296 32.67 29.32 51.91
CA ILE A 296 34.02 28.80 52.11
C ILE A 296 34.27 27.77 51.01
N ASP A 297 35.27 28.05 50.15
CA ASP A 297 35.66 27.11 49.10
C ASP A 297 36.45 25.95 49.71
N ILE A 298 35.92 24.74 49.58
CA ILE A 298 36.55 23.50 50.03
C ILE A 298 36.86 22.66 48.78
N PRO A 299 38.10 22.16 48.61
CA PRO A 299 38.41 21.26 47.51
C PRO A 299 37.45 20.06 47.50
N GLY A 300 36.75 19.84 46.40
CA GLY A 300 35.82 18.71 46.25
C GLY A 300 36.52 17.37 46.46
N SER A 301 37.80 17.28 46.13
CA SER A 301 38.61 16.08 46.43
C SER A 301 38.77 15.79 47.93
N ALA A 302 38.71 16.82 48.79
CA ALA A 302 38.69 16.65 50.24
C ALA A 302 37.32 16.14 50.71
N LEU A 303 36.23 16.72 50.18
CA LEU A 303 34.86 16.23 50.44
C LEU A 303 34.67 14.78 49.95
N ALA A 304 35.25 14.41 48.80
CA ALA A 304 35.17 13.05 48.28
C ALA A 304 35.96 12.03 49.10
N ALA A 305 37.03 12.47 49.77
CA ALA A 305 37.92 11.62 50.58
C ALA A 305 37.44 11.48 52.04
N ASP A 306 36.54 12.36 52.47
CA ASP A 306 36.00 12.43 53.83
C ASP A 306 35.17 11.19 54.16
N GLY A 307 35.71 10.34 55.02
CA GLY A 307 35.22 8.97 55.21
C GLY A 307 33.84 8.87 55.89
N ASP A 308 33.41 9.90 56.62
CA ASP A 308 32.09 9.98 57.24
C ASP A 308 31.15 10.98 56.54
N THR A 309 31.62 11.61 55.45
CA THR A 309 30.83 12.51 54.58
C THR A 309 30.09 13.59 55.38
N THR A 310 30.79 14.25 56.29
CA THR A 310 30.23 15.27 57.19
C THR A 310 31.11 16.52 57.23
N VAL A 311 30.51 17.68 56.96
CA VAL A 311 31.15 18.98 57.21
C VAL A 311 30.80 19.45 58.62
N ASP A 312 31.80 19.53 59.48
CA ASP A 312 31.65 20.00 60.86
C ASP A 312 31.91 21.51 60.94
N GLY A 313 30.88 22.29 61.25
CA GLY A 313 30.97 23.74 61.38
C GLY A 313 31.12 24.20 62.83
N SER A 314 31.92 25.25 63.04
CA SER A 314 32.06 25.97 64.30
C SER A 314 32.09 27.47 64.03
N PHE A 315 31.39 28.23 64.86
CA PHE A 315 31.34 29.68 64.79
C PHE A 315 31.54 30.28 66.19
N VAL A 316 32.33 31.35 66.27
CA VAL A 316 32.59 32.09 67.51
C VAL A 316 32.32 33.57 67.31
N THR A 317 31.62 34.18 68.25
CA THR A 317 31.41 35.63 68.30
C THR A 317 31.73 36.15 69.70
N THR A 318 32.17 37.40 69.78
CA THR A 318 32.48 38.10 71.02
C THR A 318 31.86 39.48 70.97
N ASP A 319 31.14 39.87 72.03
CA ASP A 319 30.60 41.22 72.15
C ASP A 319 31.67 42.26 72.56
N VAL A 320 31.23 43.48 72.79
CA VAL A 320 32.12 44.60 73.19
C VAL A 320 32.64 44.48 74.62
N ALA A 321 31.95 43.73 75.49
CA ALA A 321 32.33 43.48 76.88
C ALA A 321 33.32 42.30 77.01
N GLY A 322 33.55 41.57 75.90
CA GLY A 322 34.40 40.39 75.90
C GLY A 322 33.66 39.09 76.23
N ASN A 323 32.33 39.08 76.29
CA ASN A 323 31.57 37.84 76.39
C ASN A 323 31.61 37.11 75.05
N SER A 324 32.06 35.86 75.06
CA SER A 324 32.15 35.02 73.87
C SER A 324 31.14 33.88 73.89
N ALA A 325 30.64 33.51 72.71
CA ALA A 325 29.83 32.32 72.52
C ALA A 325 30.36 31.49 71.34
N THR A 326 30.27 30.17 71.46
CA THR A 326 30.62 29.23 70.39
C THR A 326 29.43 28.33 70.09
N VAL A 327 29.11 28.15 68.82
CA VAL A 327 28.10 27.22 68.32
C VAL A 327 28.73 26.28 67.30
N THR A 328 28.25 25.04 67.27
CA THR A 328 28.67 24.02 66.31
C THR A 328 27.44 23.47 65.57
N GLU A 329 27.61 23.12 64.31
CA GLU A 329 26.57 22.51 63.46
C GLU A 329 27.24 21.52 62.51
N ASN A 330 26.58 20.43 62.14
CA ASN A 330 27.17 19.41 61.28
C ASN A 330 26.29 19.15 60.06
N LYS A 331 26.90 19.01 58.88
CA LYS A 331 26.18 18.76 57.63
C LYS A 331 26.65 17.49 56.94
N THR A 332 25.79 16.49 56.90
CA THR A 332 26.04 15.25 56.16
C THR A 332 25.68 15.41 54.68
N TYR A 333 26.49 14.82 53.80
CA TYR A 333 26.27 14.72 52.35
C TYR A 333 26.55 13.29 51.87
N THR A 334 26.33 13.00 50.59
CA THR A 334 26.73 11.72 49.99
C THR A 334 27.68 11.93 48.82
N VAL A 335 28.47 10.94 48.47
CA VAL A 335 29.43 11.00 47.36
C VAL A 335 29.06 9.95 46.33
N ASP A 336 28.85 10.37 45.09
CA ASP A 336 28.64 9.50 43.94
C ASP A 336 29.45 10.00 42.75
N THR A 337 30.65 9.44 42.58
CA THR A 337 31.59 9.83 41.52
C THR A 337 31.66 8.79 40.41
N VAL A 338 30.72 7.84 40.37
CA VAL A 338 30.75 6.72 39.43
C VAL A 338 29.89 7.09 38.22
N SER A 339 30.54 7.35 37.08
CA SER A 339 29.80 7.55 35.83
C SER A 339 29.02 6.29 35.43
N PRO A 340 27.80 6.44 34.88
CA PRO A 340 27.03 5.31 34.36
C PRO A 340 27.76 4.61 33.21
N VAL A 341 27.52 3.31 33.02
CA VAL A 341 28.14 2.49 31.96
C VAL A 341 27.06 1.92 31.02
N PRO A 342 26.52 2.73 30.09
CA PRO A 342 25.61 2.25 29.04
C PRO A 342 26.37 1.48 27.94
N VAL A 343 25.64 0.70 27.16
CA VAL A 343 26.10 0.08 25.90
C VAL A 343 24.99 0.25 24.87
N LEU A 344 25.27 0.94 23.78
CA LEU A 344 24.37 1.12 22.64
C LEU A 344 24.65 0.04 21.59
N SER A 345 23.59 -0.49 20.99
CA SER A 345 23.62 -1.36 19.81
C SER A 345 22.59 -0.88 18.80
N ILE A 346 22.93 -0.91 17.52
CA ILE A 346 22.00 -0.70 16.39
C ILE A 346 21.79 -2.06 15.69
N ASP A 347 20.53 -2.42 15.43
CA ASP A 347 20.18 -3.65 14.71
C ASP A 347 20.48 -3.53 13.20
N ASP A 348 20.24 -4.60 12.43
CA ASP A 348 20.28 -4.52 10.96
C ASP A 348 19.30 -3.46 10.43
N ILE A 349 19.73 -2.68 9.42
CA ILE A 349 18.87 -1.69 8.78
C ILE A 349 17.98 -2.42 7.80
N THR A 350 16.68 -2.55 8.12
CA THR A 350 15.75 -3.54 7.55
C THR A 350 16.13 -4.98 7.95
N ALA A 351 15.27 -5.95 7.63
CA ALA A 351 15.42 -7.32 8.13
C ALA A 351 16.64 -8.08 7.57
N ASP A 352 17.18 -7.63 6.43
CA ASP A 352 18.29 -8.26 5.72
C ASP A 352 19.54 -7.36 5.63
N ASN A 353 19.50 -6.18 6.29
CA ASN A 353 20.54 -5.16 6.24
C ASN A 353 20.76 -4.56 4.84
N ILE A 354 19.75 -4.64 3.97
CA ILE A 354 19.78 -4.16 2.59
C ILE A 354 18.54 -3.30 2.36
N LEU A 355 18.77 -2.06 1.91
CA LEU A 355 17.69 -1.15 1.58
C LEU A 355 17.26 -1.36 0.13
N ASN A 356 16.09 -1.95 -0.08
CA ASN A 356 15.52 -2.16 -1.40
C ASN A 356 14.71 -0.95 -1.90
N ALA A 357 14.24 -0.99 -3.15
CA ALA A 357 13.49 0.10 -3.78
C ALA A 357 12.17 0.44 -3.08
N THR A 358 11.52 -0.55 -2.43
CA THR A 358 10.28 -0.31 -1.67
C THR A 358 10.58 0.38 -0.36
N GLU A 359 11.59 -0.10 0.38
CA GLU A 359 12.01 0.46 1.67
C GLU A 359 12.60 1.87 1.50
N ALA A 360 13.34 2.11 0.43
CA ALA A 360 13.84 3.44 0.05
C ALA A 360 12.71 4.47 -0.17
N GLY A 361 11.49 4.02 -0.48
CA GLY A 361 10.32 4.87 -0.71
C GLY A 361 9.46 5.15 0.53
N ALA A 362 9.76 4.53 1.67
CA ALA A 362 8.99 4.63 2.90
C ALA A 362 9.89 4.96 4.11
N ASP A 363 9.30 5.22 5.27
CA ASP A 363 10.08 5.34 6.51
C ASP A 363 10.54 3.95 6.98
N VAL A 364 11.81 3.83 7.33
CA VAL A 364 12.45 2.63 7.87
C VAL A 364 12.61 2.79 9.36
N ALA A 365 11.97 1.91 10.13
CA ALA A 365 12.15 1.86 11.57
C ALA A 365 13.54 1.26 11.88
N VAL A 366 14.50 2.11 12.23
CA VAL A 366 15.82 1.69 12.70
C VAL A 366 15.72 1.38 14.19
N THR A 367 15.98 0.14 14.55
CA THR A 367 15.84 -0.37 15.91
C THR A 367 17.20 -0.67 16.54
N GLY A 368 17.19 -0.85 17.85
CA GLY A 368 18.34 -1.34 18.57
C GLY A 368 18.08 -1.42 20.07
N THR A 369 19.16 -1.61 20.82
CA THR A 369 19.08 -1.72 22.28
C THR A 369 20.11 -0.86 23.00
N VAL A 370 19.75 -0.45 24.21
CA VAL A 370 20.66 0.08 25.22
C VAL A 370 20.67 -0.88 26.40
N THR A 371 21.86 -1.31 26.82
CA THR A 371 22.05 -2.16 28.01
C THR A 371 23.01 -1.50 28.99
N GLY A 372 23.13 -2.03 30.21
CA GLY A 372 23.92 -1.40 31.27
C GLY A 372 23.11 -0.33 32.01
N ASP A 373 23.77 0.76 32.39
CA ASP A 373 23.11 1.87 33.11
C ASP A 373 22.40 2.79 32.11
N PHE A 374 21.08 2.94 32.26
CA PHE A 374 20.26 3.90 31.51
C PHE A 374 18.96 4.16 32.27
N ASN A 375 18.29 5.27 31.95
CA ASN A 375 16.94 5.56 32.41
C ASN A 375 15.95 5.44 31.25
N THR A 376 14.74 4.96 31.56
CA THR A 376 13.65 5.01 30.59
C THR A 376 13.38 6.44 30.17
N GLY A 377 13.32 6.69 28.87
CA GLY A 377 13.14 8.04 28.32
C GLY A 377 14.45 8.74 27.93
N ASP A 378 15.62 8.17 28.25
CA ASP A 378 16.89 8.71 27.76
C ASP A 378 16.92 8.71 26.22
N THR A 379 17.59 9.71 25.65
CA THR A 379 17.54 9.98 24.21
C THR A 379 18.60 9.19 23.47
N VAL A 380 18.18 8.44 22.45
CA VAL A 380 19.04 7.86 21.42
C VAL A 380 19.00 8.80 20.21
N THR A 381 20.17 9.13 19.68
CA THR A 381 20.32 9.93 18.45
C THR A 381 20.99 9.08 17.38
N LEU A 382 20.32 8.90 16.25
CA LEU A 382 20.89 8.28 15.05
C LEU A 382 21.17 9.37 14.02
N THR A 383 22.40 9.44 13.55
CA THR A 383 22.85 10.40 12.54
C THR A 383 23.01 9.67 11.20
N VAL A 384 22.36 10.20 10.16
CA VAL A 384 22.40 9.69 8.77
C VAL A 384 22.61 10.88 7.83
N ASP A 385 23.64 10.85 6.97
CA ASP A 385 24.08 11.98 6.13
C ASP A 385 24.20 13.31 6.92
N GLY A 386 24.68 13.23 8.16
CA GLY A 386 24.82 14.39 9.07
C GLY A 386 23.51 14.97 9.61
N THR A 387 22.37 14.30 9.38
CA THR A 387 21.06 14.66 9.95
C THR A 387 20.75 13.78 11.17
N ASP A 388 20.38 14.40 12.28
CA ASP A 388 20.04 13.71 13.51
C ASP A 388 18.56 13.33 13.58
N TYR A 389 18.31 12.06 13.88
CA TYR A 389 17.01 11.46 14.15
C TYR A 389 16.99 10.98 15.60
N THR A 390 16.02 11.44 16.39
CA THR A 390 16.00 11.16 17.82
C THR A 390 14.80 10.31 18.22
N GLY A 391 15.03 9.45 19.19
CA GLY A 391 14.01 8.67 19.88
C GLY A 391 14.41 8.43 21.33
N THR A 392 13.57 7.73 22.06
CA THR A 392 13.82 7.42 23.47
C THR A 392 13.91 5.93 23.68
N VAL A 393 14.78 5.50 24.60
CA VAL A 393 14.84 4.11 25.05
C VAL A 393 13.67 3.81 26.01
N ASP A 394 13.03 2.66 25.83
CA ASP A 394 11.96 2.19 26.71
C ASP A 394 12.48 1.50 27.99
N ALA A 395 11.57 1.00 28.83
CA ALA A 395 11.94 0.32 30.08
C ALA A 395 12.60 -1.05 29.90
N ALA A 396 12.54 -1.63 28.69
CA ALA A 396 13.23 -2.86 28.33
C ALA A 396 14.61 -2.59 27.70
N GLY A 397 14.99 -1.33 27.51
CA GLY A 397 16.23 -0.97 26.83
C GLY A 397 16.10 -0.99 25.31
N VAL A 398 14.90 -0.93 24.73
CA VAL A 398 14.67 -0.98 23.28
C VAL A 398 14.33 0.41 22.75
N TYR A 399 14.82 0.75 21.56
CA TYR A 399 14.40 1.94 20.82
C TYR A 399 14.04 1.60 19.37
N SER A 400 13.23 2.48 18.76
CA SER A 400 12.84 2.43 17.35
C SER A 400 12.69 3.85 16.86
N ILE A 401 13.45 4.22 15.83
CA ILE A 401 13.48 5.56 15.27
C ILE A 401 13.17 5.45 13.78
N ASP A 402 12.08 6.07 13.34
CA ASP A 402 11.69 6.09 11.93
C ASP A 402 12.59 7.07 11.16
N ILE A 403 13.37 6.53 10.23
CA ILE A 403 14.23 7.28 9.32
C ILE A 403 13.67 7.15 7.91
N PRO A 404 13.42 8.26 7.18
CA PRO A 404 12.99 8.18 5.79
C PRO A 404 13.98 7.36 4.96
N GLY A 405 13.50 6.33 4.26
CA GLY A 405 14.34 5.48 3.40
C GLY A 405 15.10 6.30 2.35
N SER A 406 14.53 7.42 1.89
CA SER A 406 15.22 8.36 1.00
C SER A 406 16.46 9.02 1.63
N ALA A 407 16.48 9.19 2.95
CA ALA A 407 17.65 9.68 3.68
C ALA A 407 18.73 8.60 3.77
N LEU A 408 18.33 7.34 4.02
CA LEU A 408 19.24 6.19 3.98
C LEU A 408 19.82 5.94 2.57
N VAL A 409 19.09 6.27 1.50
CA VAL A 409 19.64 6.23 0.13
C VAL A 409 20.65 7.36 -0.11
N ALA A 410 20.40 8.55 0.46
CA ALA A 410 21.26 9.73 0.27
C ALA A 410 22.58 9.64 1.04
N ASP A 411 22.62 8.81 2.08
CA ASP A 411 23.76 8.60 2.94
C ASP A 411 24.94 7.95 2.20
N GLY A 412 25.95 8.77 1.89
CA GLY A 412 27.00 8.41 0.96
C GLY A 412 27.96 7.33 1.44
N ASP A 413 28.05 7.10 2.75
CA ASP A 413 28.86 6.03 3.35
C ASP A 413 28.02 4.85 3.89
N THR A 414 26.70 4.90 3.73
CA THR A 414 25.75 3.84 4.09
C THR A 414 25.93 3.36 5.54
N THR A 415 26.07 4.31 6.46
CA THR A 415 26.33 4.06 7.88
C THR A 415 25.37 4.88 8.74
N VAL A 416 24.59 4.20 9.58
CA VAL A 416 23.83 4.85 10.65
C VAL A 416 24.73 4.95 11.89
N ASP A 417 25.13 6.16 12.23
CA ASP A 417 25.90 6.44 13.45
C ASP A 417 24.95 6.69 14.62
N GLY A 418 25.07 5.93 15.69
CA GLY A 418 24.28 6.10 16.90
C GLY A 418 25.08 6.74 18.02
N SER A 419 24.44 7.63 18.77
CA SER A 419 24.92 8.13 20.05
C SER A 419 23.82 8.05 21.11
N PHE A 420 24.24 7.76 22.34
CA PHE A 420 23.37 7.66 23.49
C PHE A 420 24.04 8.31 24.68
N GLU A 421 23.29 9.16 25.40
CA GLU A 421 23.73 9.83 26.60
C GLU A 421 22.77 9.52 27.75
N THR A 422 23.32 9.16 28.91
CA THR A 422 22.57 8.95 30.16
C THR A 422 23.25 9.71 31.29
N THR A 423 22.44 10.20 32.23
CA THR A 423 22.88 10.88 33.45
C THR A 423 22.30 10.16 34.66
N ASP A 424 23.12 9.89 35.67
CA ASP A 424 22.67 9.30 36.92
C ASP A 424 22.00 10.33 37.86
N GLY A 425 21.58 9.88 39.06
CA GLY A 425 20.92 10.75 40.03
C GLY A 425 21.82 11.82 40.67
N ALA A 426 23.15 11.70 40.55
CA ALA A 426 24.13 12.66 41.06
C ALA A 426 24.59 13.65 39.97
N GLY A 427 24.18 13.45 38.71
CA GLY A 427 24.58 14.28 37.59
C GLY A 427 25.83 13.79 36.85
N ASN A 428 26.36 12.60 37.16
CA ASN A 428 27.41 12.01 36.33
C ASN A 428 26.80 11.54 35.01
N SER A 429 27.41 11.92 33.89
CA SER A 429 26.92 11.59 32.55
C SER A 429 27.91 10.70 31.80
N ALA A 430 27.39 9.82 30.95
CA ALA A 430 28.18 9.01 30.04
C ALA A 430 27.57 9.03 28.64
N ILE A 431 28.44 9.14 27.64
CA ILE A 431 28.09 9.09 26.22
C ILE A 431 28.72 7.86 25.62
N VAL A 432 27.94 7.08 24.88
CA VAL A 432 28.41 5.94 24.08
C VAL A 432 27.94 6.09 22.64
N THR A 433 28.72 5.50 21.73
CA THR A 433 28.44 5.51 20.31
C THR A 433 28.48 4.09 19.76
N ASP A 434 27.66 3.83 18.75
CA ASP A 434 27.70 2.62 17.94
C ASP A 434 27.49 3.01 16.47
N ALA A 435 27.84 2.15 15.52
CA ALA A 435 27.63 2.44 14.10
C ALA A 435 27.22 1.19 13.34
N LYS A 436 26.26 1.35 12.43
CA LYS A 436 25.74 0.26 11.61
C LYS A 436 25.84 0.56 10.13
N THR A 437 26.68 -0.21 9.44
CA THR A 437 26.76 -0.18 7.99
C THR A 437 25.66 -1.04 7.36
N TYR A 438 25.06 -0.57 6.28
CA TYR A 438 24.09 -1.29 5.46
C TYR A 438 24.47 -1.19 3.98
N THR A 439 23.73 -1.86 3.10
CA THR A 439 23.90 -1.69 1.65
C THR A 439 22.59 -1.31 0.98
N VAL A 440 22.66 -0.73 -0.22
CA VAL A 440 21.49 -0.25 -0.95
C VAL A 440 21.41 -0.98 -2.28
N ASP A 441 20.24 -1.56 -2.58
CA ASP A 441 19.93 -2.18 -3.88
C ASP A 441 18.58 -1.67 -4.40
N LEU A 442 18.64 -0.70 -5.31
CA LEU A 442 17.45 -0.11 -5.93
C LEU A 442 17.22 -0.63 -7.37
N VAL A 443 17.95 -1.64 -7.81
CA VAL A 443 17.89 -2.12 -9.19
C VAL A 443 16.76 -3.11 -9.32
N ASN A 444 15.61 -2.63 -9.82
CA ASN A 444 14.52 -3.54 -10.16
C ASN A 444 14.97 -4.49 -11.29
N PRO A 445 14.67 -5.80 -11.18
CA PRO A 445 14.93 -6.74 -12.27
C PRO A 445 14.11 -6.37 -13.52
N ALA A 446 14.64 -6.62 -14.70
CA ALA A 446 14.01 -6.30 -15.99
C ALA A 446 13.72 -7.56 -16.82
N PRO A 447 12.60 -8.28 -16.57
CA PRO A 447 12.16 -9.38 -17.43
C PRO A 447 11.65 -8.87 -18.78
N VAL A 448 11.82 -9.68 -19.82
CA VAL A 448 11.31 -9.47 -21.17
C VAL A 448 10.48 -10.67 -21.58
N LEU A 449 9.16 -10.49 -21.66
CA LEU A 449 8.22 -11.54 -22.09
C LEU A 449 8.03 -11.51 -23.61
N VAL A 450 8.07 -12.67 -24.24
CA VAL A 450 7.72 -12.88 -25.65
C VAL A 450 6.76 -14.06 -25.74
N ILE A 451 5.67 -13.90 -26.49
CA ILE A 451 4.73 -14.99 -26.78
C ILE A 451 4.93 -15.43 -28.24
N ASP A 452 5.05 -16.74 -28.46
CA ASP A 452 5.23 -17.31 -29.79
C ASP A 452 3.94 -17.17 -30.63
N ASN A 453 3.97 -17.65 -31.88
CA ASN A 453 2.74 -17.77 -32.66
C ASN A 453 1.74 -18.71 -31.98
N ILE A 454 0.46 -18.36 -32.04
CA ILE A 454 -0.61 -19.21 -31.52
C ILE A 454 -0.88 -20.28 -32.58
N THR A 455 -0.50 -21.52 -32.29
CA THR A 455 -0.30 -22.60 -33.29
C THR A 455 0.82 -22.26 -34.29
N ALA A 456 1.13 -23.15 -35.23
CA ALA A 456 2.31 -23.02 -36.07
C ALA A 456 2.24 -21.84 -37.06
N ASP A 457 1.05 -21.47 -37.50
CA ASP A 457 0.77 -20.48 -38.53
C ASP A 457 0.13 -19.19 -37.98
N ASN A 458 -0.09 -19.10 -36.67
CA ASN A 458 -0.75 -17.97 -36.01
C ASN A 458 -2.24 -17.83 -36.40
N VAL A 459 -2.84 -18.90 -36.92
CA VAL A 459 -4.27 -18.99 -37.28
C VAL A 459 -4.87 -20.16 -36.52
N LEU A 460 -5.94 -19.90 -35.77
CA LEU A 460 -6.67 -20.95 -35.07
C LEU A 460 -7.71 -21.55 -36.01
N ASN A 461 -7.52 -22.82 -36.39
CA ASN A 461 -8.47 -23.56 -37.23
C ASN A 461 -9.55 -24.29 -36.43
N ALA A 462 -10.51 -24.92 -37.10
CA ALA A 462 -11.64 -25.60 -36.47
C ALA A 462 -11.22 -26.79 -35.58
N ALA A 463 -10.14 -27.49 -35.93
CA ALA A 463 -9.63 -28.60 -35.12
C ALA A 463 -8.94 -28.08 -33.84
N GLU A 464 -8.13 -27.03 -33.98
CA GLU A 464 -7.42 -26.38 -32.88
C GLU A 464 -8.38 -25.67 -31.93
N ALA A 465 -9.43 -25.02 -32.46
CA ALA A 465 -10.53 -24.46 -31.66
C ALA A 465 -11.29 -25.51 -30.83
N GLY A 466 -11.19 -26.80 -31.19
CA GLY A 466 -11.82 -27.91 -30.49
C GLY A 466 -10.96 -28.59 -29.42
N ALA A 467 -9.68 -28.21 -29.28
CA ALA A 467 -8.71 -28.83 -28.38
C ALA A 467 -7.96 -27.78 -27.54
N ASP A 468 -7.19 -28.20 -26.54
CA ASP A 468 -6.30 -27.29 -25.82
C ASP A 468 -5.11 -26.91 -26.72
N VAL A 469 -4.85 -25.61 -26.84
CA VAL A 469 -3.70 -25.04 -27.56
C VAL A 469 -2.62 -24.72 -26.54
N ALA A 470 -1.44 -25.31 -26.72
CA ALA A 470 -0.26 -24.97 -25.92
C ALA A 470 0.31 -23.62 -26.40
N VAL A 471 0.00 -22.54 -25.69
CA VAL A 471 0.58 -21.23 -25.95
C VAL A 471 1.97 -21.19 -25.32
N THR A 472 3.00 -21.05 -26.15
CA THR A 472 4.39 -21.03 -25.74
C THR A 472 5.00 -19.64 -25.86
N GLY A 473 6.15 -19.47 -25.24
CA GLY A 473 6.94 -18.26 -25.38
C GLY A 473 8.20 -18.33 -24.52
N THR A 474 8.89 -17.19 -24.47
CA THR A 474 10.13 -17.05 -23.71
C THR A 474 10.11 -15.84 -22.79
N VAL A 475 10.85 -15.95 -21.70
CA VAL A 475 11.21 -14.85 -20.80
C VAL A 475 12.73 -14.71 -20.85
N SER A 476 13.20 -13.51 -21.13
CA SER A 476 14.64 -13.18 -21.13
C SER A 476 14.90 -11.96 -20.24
N GLY A 477 16.17 -11.54 -20.11
CA GLY A 477 16.54 -10.50 -19.14
C GLY A 477 16.65 -11.08 -17.72
N ASP A 478 16.22 -10.32 -16.72
CA ASP A 478 16.23 -10.78 -15.33
C ASP A 478 14.95 -11.57 -15.05
N PHE A 479 15.08 -12.86 -14.74
CA PHE A 479 13.98 -13.73 -14.31
C PHE A 479 14.54 -14.88 -13.47
N ASN A 480 13.67 -15.53 -12.70
CA ASN A 480 13.96 -16.75 -11.97
C ASN A 480 13.11 -17.90 -12.51
N ALA A 481 13.69 -19.10 -12.56
CA ALA A 481 12.92 -20.31 -12.83
C ALA A 481 11.81 -20.46 -11.79
N GLY A 482 10.57 -20.65 -12.25
CA GLY A 482 9.39 -20.68 -11.40
C GLY A 482 8.60 -19.37 -11.35
N ASP A 483 9.12 -18.27 -11.90
CA ASP A 483 8.34 -17.02 -12.03
C ASP A 483 7.05 -17.28 -12.80
N THR A 484 5.95 -16.68 -12.34
CA THR A 484 4.62 -16.94 -12.88
C THR A 484 4.37 -16.06 -14.10
N VAL A 485 4.12 -16.69 -15.25
CA VAL A 485 3.60 -16.06 -16.46
C VAL A 485 2.08 -16.18 -16.42
N THR A 486 1.39 -15.05 -16.60
CA THR A 486 -0.07 -15.00 -16.69
C THR A 486 -0.44 -14.55 -18.10
N LEU A 487 -1.25 -15.36 -18.79
CA LEU A 487 -1.83 -15.04 -20.09
C LEU A 487 -3.32 -14.81 -19.90
N THR A 488 -3.80 -13.63 -20.26
CA THR A 488 -5.22 -13.28 -20.18
C THR A 488 -5.84 -13.35 -21.58
N VAL A 489 -6.93 -14.12 -21.72
CA VAL A 489 -7.72 -14.28 -22.95
C VAL A 489 -9.19 -14.11 -22.62
N ASP A 490 -9.90 -13.21 -23.30
CA ASP A 490 -11.30 -12.81 -23.00
C ASP A 490 -11.54 -12.54 -21.50
N GLY A 491 -10.58 -11.87 -20.85
CA GLY A 491 -10.61 -11.55 -19.42
C GLY A 491 -10.41 -12.73 -18.45
N THR A 492 -10.07 -13.92 -18.96
CA THR A 492 -9.74 -15.10 -18.13
C THR A 492 -8.23 -15.30 -18.07
N ASP A 493 -7.70 -15.42 -16.85
CA ASP A 493 -6.27 -15.64 -16.62
C ASP A 493 -5.90 -17.13 -16.66
N TYR A 494 -4.87 -17.44 -17.45
CA TYR A 494 -4.22 -18.73 -17.53
C TYR A 494 -2.78 -18.58 -17.08
N THR A 495 -2.39 -19.31 -16.04
CA THR A 495 -1.07 -19.15 -15.42
C THR A 495 -0.20 -20.36 -15.67
N GLY A 496 1.09 -20.12 -15.91
CA GLY A 496 2.15 -21.12 -15.90
C GLY A 496 3.42 -20.56 -15.29
N THR A 497 4.47 -21.35 -15.26
CA THR A 497 5.78 -20.93 -14.77
C THR A 497 6.80 -20.95 -15.89
N VAL A 498 7.73 -20.00 -15.88
CA VAL A 498 8.92 -20.07 -16.71
C VAL A 498 9.90 -21.10 -16.16
N ASP A 499 10.55 -21.87 -17.02
CA ASP A 499 11.60 -22.81 -16.61
C ASP A 499 12.99 -22.14 -16.49
N ALA A 500 14.03 -22.94 -16.26
CA ALA A 500 15.40 -22.43 -16.09
C ALA A 500 16.08 -21.98 -17.39
N LEU A 501 15.51 -22.30 -18.55
CA LEU A 501 15.99 -21.84 -19.86
C LEU A 501 15.26 -20.57 -20.31
N GLY A 502 14.19 -20.18 -19.62
CA GLY A 502 13.36 -19.05 -19.99
C GLY A 502 12.12 -19.45 -20.76
N ASP A 503 11.84 -20.75 -20.95
CA ASP A 503 10.71 -21.21 -21.74
C ASP A 503 9.45 -21.34 -20.86
N PHE A 504 8.27 -21.02 -21.40
CA PHE A 504 6.99 -21.35 -20.78
C PHE A 504 6.03 -21.99 -21.80
N SER A 505 5.09 -22.78 -21.27
CA SER A 505 4.00 -23.37 -22.06
C SER A 505 2.75 -23.44 -21.19
N ILE A 506 1.70 -22.78 -21.65
CA ILE A 506 0.41 -22.67 -20.96
C ILE A 506 -0.67 -23.20 -21.89
N ASN A 507 -1.35 -24.26 -21.47
CA ASN A 507 -2.47 -24.80 -22.24
C ASN A 507 -3.70 -23.90 -22.05
N ILE A 508 -4.18 -23.34 -23.14
CA ILE A 508 -5.41 -22.55 -23.21
C ILE A 508 -6.42 -23.33 -24.05
N PRO A 509 -7.67 -23.53 -23.59
CA PRO A 509 -8.70 -24.13 -24.40
C PRO A 509 -8.85 -23.38 -25.73
N GLY A 510 -8.72 -24.06 -26.86
CA GLY A 510 -8.88 -23.47 -28.19
C GLY A 510 -10.26 -22.82 -28.37
N SER A 511 -11.28 -23.32 -27.67
CA SER A 511 -12.61 -22.70 -27.66
C SER A 511 -12.62 -21.31 -27.01
N ALA A 512 -11.71 -21.06 -26.05
CA ALA A 512 -11.55 -19.73 -25.45
C ALA A 512 -10.84 -18.77 -26.42
N LEU A 513 -9.80 -19.25 -27.12
CA LEU A 513 -9.14 -18.49 -28.18
C LEU A 513 -10.09 -18.18 -29.36
N ALA A 514 -10.96 -19.12 -29.73
CA ALA A 514 -11.93 -18.89 -30.80
C ALA A 514 -13.04 -17.90 -30.41
N ALA A 515 -13.37 -17.79 -29.12
CA ALA A 515 -14.42 -16.92 -28.61
C ALA A 515 -13.94 -15.50 -28.29
N ASP A 516 -12.62 -15.32 -28.18
CA ASP A 516 -11.98 -14.06 -27.85
C ASP A 516 -12.15 -13.02 -28.97
N GLY A 517 -12.96 -12.01 -28.69
CA GLY A 517 -13.50 -11.11 -29.71
C GLY A 517 -12.47 -10.16 -30.34
N ASP A 518 -11.35 -9.91 -29.66
CA ASP A 518 -10.25 -9.08 -30.17
C ASP A 518 -9.04 -9.88 -30.66
N THR A 519 -9.07 -11.21 -30.49
CA THR A 519 -8.03 -12.15 -30.93
C THR A 519 -6.64 -11.77 -30.40
N THR A 520 -6.58 -11.43 -29.12
CA THR A 520 -5.35 -11.07 -28.42
C THR A 520 -5.11 -11.90 -27.17
N ILE A 521 -3.83 -12.14 -26.87
CA ILE A 521 -3.38 -12.72 -25.60
C ILE A 521 -2.54 -11.68 -24.89
N ASP A 522 -3.04 -11.19 -23.77
CA ASP A 522 -2.33 -10.25 -22.90
C ASP A 522 -1.48 -11.04 -21.91
N GLY A 523 -0.18 -11.10 -22.18
CA GLY A 523 0.79 -11.73 -21.30
C GLY A 523 1.35 -10.76 -20.27
N SER A 524 1.57 -11.25 -19.05
CA SER A 524 2.32 -10.55 -18.02
C SER A 524 3.22 -11.51 -17.23
N ILE A 525 4.33 -11.00 -16.74
CA ILE A 525 5.21 -11.69 -15.80
C ILE A 525 5.69 -10.70 -14.75
N SER A 526 5.86 -11.19 -13.52
CA SER A 526 6.55 -10.49 -12.44
C SER A 526 7.68 -11.35 -11.92
N THR A 527 8.84 -10.76 -11.68
CA THR A 527 10.00 -11.39 -11.06
C THR A 527 10.44 -10.59 -9.84
N THR A 528 11.10 -11.24 -8.89
CA THR A 528 11.66 -10.61 -7.69
C THR A 528 13.11 -11.03 -7.55
N ASP A 529 14.01 -10.06 -7.36
CA ASP A 529 15.41 -10.37 -7.10
C ASP A 529 15.62 -10.94 -5.67
N ILE A 530 16.87 -11.22 -5.32
CA ILE A 530 17.21 -11.77 -4.00
C ILE A 530 17.02 -10.76 -2.85
N ASN A 531 16.89 -9.47 -3.16
CA ASN A 531 16.79 -8.34 -2.23
C ASN A 531 15.36 -7.77 -2.13
N GLY A 532 14.40 -8.39 -2.81
CA GLY A 532 12.99 -8.04 -2.73
C GLY A 532 12.52 -6.99 -3.74
N ASN A 533 13.38 -6.53 -4.66
CA ASN A 533 12.93 -5.63 -5.73
C ASN A 533 12.13 -6.40 -6.77
N THR A 534 10.99 -5.84 -7.19
CA THR A 534 10.09 -6.47 -8.16
C THR A 534 10.17 -5.81 -9.53
N GLY A 535 10.20 -6.63 -10.57
CA GLY A 535 10.19 -6.21 -11.97
C GLY A 535 9.05 -6.88 -12.73
N THR A 536 8.45 -6.17 -13.69
CA THR A 536 7.32 -6.70 -14.48
C THR A 536 7.55 -6.49 -15.97
N SER A 537 7.06 -7.43 -16.78
CA SER A 537 6.99 -7.33 -18.24
C SER A 537 5.58 -7.65 -18.72
N THR A 538 5.14 -7.03 -19.80
CA THR A 538 3.85 -7.31 -20.45
C THR A 538 4.05 -7.41 -21.95
N GLU A 539 3.31 -8.30 -22.61
CA GLU A 539 3.33 -8.50 -24.06
C GLU A 539 1.91 -8.74 -24.56
N ILE A 540 1.58 -8.25 -25.75
CA ILE A 540 0.28 -8.51 -26.38
C ILE A 540 0.51 -9.28 -27.68
N LYS A 541 0.04 -10.52 -27.72
CA LYS A 541 0.11 -11.35 -28.93
C LYS A 541 -1.21 -11.32 -29.68
N THR A 542 -1.17 -10.95 -30.95
CA THR A 542 -2.33 -11.06 -31.86
C THR A 542 -2.28 -12.38 -32.64
N TYR A 543 -3.45 -12.97 -32.86
CA TYR A 543 -3.64 -14.13 -33.73
C TYR A 543 -4.91 -13.93 -34.57
N SER A 544 -5.24 -14.88 -35.44
CA SER A 544 -6.48 -14.87 -36.21
C SER A 544 -7.23 -16.17 -36.05
N VAL A 545 -8.53 -16.16 -36.30
CA VAL A 545 -9.40 -17.34 -36.14
C VAL A 545 -10.09 -17.59 -37.48
N ASP A 546 -9.93 -18.80 -38.01
CA ASP A 546 -10.64 -19.27 -39.19
C ASP A 546 -11.10 -20.71 -38.96
N VAL A 547 -12.34 -20.85 -38.51
CA VAL A 547 -12.97 -22.14 -38.20
C VAL A 547 -13.96 -22.58 -39.29
N THR A 548 -13.93 -21.94 -40.46
CA THR A 548 -14.92 -22.18 -41.51
C THR A 548 -14.36 -23.14 -42.54
N ALA A 549 -14.88 -24.36 -42.60
CA ALA A 549 -14.47 -25.31 -43.62
C ALA A 549 -14.87 -24.83 -45.04
N PRO A 550 -14.04 -25.08 -46.07
CA PRO A 550 -14.32 -24.71 -47.46
C PRO A 550 -15.60 -25.39 -47.99
N VAL A 551 -16.39 -24.72 -48.82
CA VAL A 551 -17.63 -25.30 -49.40
C VAL A 551 -17.41 -25.67 -50.86
N VAL A 552 -17.47 -26.96 -51.18
CA VAL A 552 -17.30 -27.48 -52.55
C VAL A 552 -18.44 -28.37 -53.00
N THR A 553 -18.61 -28.51 -54.32
CA THR A 553 -19.57 -29.43 -54.96
C THR A 553 -18.89 -30.13 -56.13
N VAL A 554 -19.11 -31.43 -56.26
CA VAL A 554 -18.56 -32.29 -57.33
C VAL A 554 -19.67 -32.78 -58.24
N THR A 555 -19.40 -32.88 -59.54
CA THR A 555 -20.26 -33.51 -60.54
C THR A 555 -19.43 -34.45 -61.40
N VAL A 556 -20.04 -35.51 -61.92
CA VAL A 556 -19.43 -36.48 -62.84
C VAL A 556 -20.21 -36.45 -64.14
N ASP A 557 -19.51 -36.34 -65.26
CA ASP A 557 -20.09 -36.39 -66.60
C ASP A 557 -20.64 -37.81 -66.90
N ASP A 558 -21.33 -37.96 -68.02
CA ASP A 558 -21.73 -39.29 -68.51
C ASP A 558 -20.49 -40.14 -68.83
N ILE A 559 -20.55 -41.44 -68.53
CA ILE A 559 -19.44 -42.38 -68.78
C ILE A 559 -19.46 -42.77 -70.26
N THR A 560 -18.51 -42.24 -71.03
CA THR A 560 -18.60 -42.15 -72.51
C THR A 560 -19.77 -41.25 -72.95
N SER A 561 -19.98 -41.08 -74.26
CA SER A 561 -21.01 -40.16 -74.77
C SER A 561 -22.46 -40.63 -74.56
N ASP A 562 -22.68 -41.92 -74.29
CA ASP A 562 -24.00 -42.53 -74.15
C ASP A 562 -24.24 -43.14 -72.75
N ASN A 563 -23.34 -42.88 -71.81
CA ASN A 563 -23.39 -43.42 -70.45
C ASN A 563 -23.42 -44.96 -70.39
N SER A 564 -22.93 -45.62 -71.44
CA SER A 564 -22.87 -47.08 -71.59
C SER A 564 -21.49 -47.54 -72.04
N ILE A 565 -21.14 -48.78 -71.68
CA ILE A 565 -19.90 -49.43 -72.09
C ILE A 565 -20.22 -50.54 -73.08
N ASN A 566 -19.81 -50.34 -74.34
CA ASN A 566 -19.87 -51.35 -75.39
C ASN A 566 -18.62 -52.23 -75.44
N ALA A 567 -18.62 -53.24 -76.31
CA ALA A 567 -17.51 -54.19 -76.45
C ALA A 567 -16.15 -53.57 -76.85
N ALA A 568 -16.14 -52.40 -77.53
CA ALA A 568 -14.91 -51.71 -77.90
C ALA A 568 -14.36 -50.87 -76.75
N GLU A 569 -15.25 -50.19 -76.01
CA GLU A 569 -14.92 -49.41 -74.81
C GLU A 569 -14.44 -50.29 -73.66
N ALA A 570 -15.00 -51.50 -73.52
CA ALA A 570 -14.54 -52.52 -72.58
C ALA A 570 -13.05 -52.88 -72.72
N GLY A 571 -12.43 -52.63 -73.88
CA GLY A 571 -11.03 -52.93 -74.18
C GLY A 571 -10.05 -51.76 -74.07
N SER A 572 -10.50 -50.55 -73.70
CA SER A 572 -9.67 -49.33 -73.65
C SER A 572 -9.80 -48.62 -72.30
N ASP A 573 -8.89 -47.68 -72.00
CA ASP A 573 -9.04 -46.80 -70.85
C ASP A 573 -10.09 -45.71 -71.16
N ILE A 574 -11.05 -45.53 -70.26
CA ILE A 574 -12.13 -44.55 -70.37
C ILE A 574 -11.83 -43.36 -69.45
N PRO A 575 -11.70 -42.13 -69.97
CA PRO A 575 -11.52 -40.95 -69.13
C PRO A 575 -12.83 -40.64 -68.40
N ILE A 576 -12.82 -40.80 -67.08
CA ILE A 576 -13.94 -40.35 -66.24
C ILE A 576 -13.72 -38.87 -65.94
N THR A 577 -14.60 -38.03 -66.48
CA THR A 577 -14.52 -36.57 -66.36
C THR A 577 -15.59 -36.02 -65.44
N GLY A 578 -15.34 -34.83 -64.90
CA GLY A 578 -16.31 -34.11 -64.10
C GLY A 578 -15.82 -32.73 -63.70
N THR A 579 -16.70 -31.98 -63.02
CA THR A 579 -16.40 -30.61 -62.57
C THR A 579 -16.60 -30.44 -61.06
N VAL A 580 -15.75 -29.60 -60.48
CA VAL A 580 -15.72 -29.17 -59.09
C VAL A 580 -15.96 -27.67 -59.06
N SER A 581 -16.85 -27.23 -58.18
CA SER A 581 -17.19 -25.81 -58.00
C SER A 581 -17.23 -25.45 -56.52
N GLY A 582 -17.04 -24.16 -56.19
CA GLY A 582 -16.92 -23.66 -54.82
C GLY A 582 -15.47 -23.38 -54.42
N ASP A 583 -15.16 -23.52 -53.14
CA ASP A 583 -13.86 -23.21 -52.52
C ASP A 583 -12.84 -24.36 -52.69
N PHE A 584 -12.60 -24.78 -53.93
CA PHE A 584 -11.57 -25.77 -54.25
C PHE A 584 -10.23 -25.09 -54.59
N ASN A 585 -9.14 -25.84 -54.47
CA ASN A 585 -7.82 -25.45 -54.92
C ASN A 585 -7.36 -26.32 -56.10
N GLU A 586 -6.51 -25.74 -56.94
CA GLU A 586 -5.76 -26.53 -57.93
C GLU A 586 -4.96 -27.62 -57.20
N ASN A 587 -5.00 -28.83 -57.75
CA ASN A 587 -4.38 -30.04 -57.20
C ASN A 587 -5.12 -30.68 -56.02
N ASP A 588 -6.33 -30.23 -55.67
CA ASP A 588 -7.14 -30.95 -54.69
C ASP A 588 -7.33 -32.42 -55.14
N PRO A 589 -7.08 -33.40 -54.24
CA PRO A 589 -7.13 -34.81 -54.60
C PRO A 589 -8.56 -35.27 -54.91
N VAL A 590 -8.72 -35.85 -56.10
CA VAL A 590 -9.93 -36.56 -56.52
C VAL A 590 -9.62 -38.06 -56.56
N THR A 591 -10.48 -38.85 -55.95
CA THR A 591 -10.41 -40.31 -55.98
C THR A 591 -11.67 -40.87 -56.62
N ILE A 592 -11.50 -41.87 -57.47
CA ILE A 592 -12.59 -42.59 -58.12
C ILE A 592 -12.48 -44.06 -57.71
N VAL A 593 -13.58 -44.66 -57.29
CA VAL A 593 -13.65 -46.10 -56.99
C VAL A 593 -14.60 -46.77 -57.98
N VAL A 594 -14.11 -47.81 -58.65
CA VAL A 594 -14.82 -48.66 -59.61
C VAL A 594 -14.41 -50.10 -59.37
N ASN A 595 -15.36 -51.03 -59.23
CA ASN A 595 -15.10 -52.46 -58.96
C ASN A 595 -14.13 -52.69 -57.77
N GLY A 596 -14.16 -51.82 -56.76
CA GLY A 596 -13.27 -51.85 -55.60
C GLY A 596 -11.82 -51.40 -55.85
N ASN A 597 -11.45 -51.00 -57.07
CA ASN A 597 -10.17 -50.38 -57.38
C ASN A 597 -10.27 -48.86 -57.20
N THR A 598 -9.22 -48.24 -56.66
CA THR A 598 -9.13 -46.79 -56.49
C THR A 598 -8.21 -46.18 -57.52
N TYR A 599 -8.73 -45.22 -58.26
CA TYR A 599 -8.01 -44.37 -59.21
C TYR A 599 -7.91 -42.97 -58.61
N SER A 600 -6.83 -42.27 -58.88
CA SER A 600 -6.58 -40.96 -58.28
C SER A 600 -6.14 -39.97 -59.33
N GLY A 601 -6.63 -38.75 -59.19
CA GLY A 601 -6.23 -37.59 -59.96
C GLY A 601 -6.41 -36.34 -59.13
N THR A 602 -6.47 -35.22 -59.81
CA THR A 602 -6.56 -33.91 -59.16
C THR A 602 -7.47 -32.97 -59.93
N VAL A 603 -7.99 -31.98 -59.24
CA VAL A 603 -8.71 -30.86 -59.86
C VAL A 603 -7.73 -29.90 -60.51
N ASP A 604 -8.01 -29.46 -61.74
CA ASP A 604 -7.25 -28.44 -62.44
C ASP A 604 -7.65 -27.00 -62.02
N THR A 605 -6.96 -25.99 -62.53
CA THR A 605 -7.26 -24.57 -62.24
C THR A 605 -8.66 -24.09 -62.64
N LEU A 606 -9.35 -24.81 -63.52
CA LEU A 606 -10.68 -24.50 -64.01
C LEU A 606 -11.78 -25.28 -63.28
N GLY A 607 -11.41 -26.17 -62.35
CA GLY A 607 -12.33 -27.02 -61.61
C GLY A 607 -12.63 -28.34 -62.30
N ASN A 608 -11.89 -28.77 -63.32
CA ASN A 608 -12.15 -30.06 -63.98
C ASN A 608 -11.25 -31.16 -63.43
N PHE A 609 -11.74 -32.40 -63.44
CA PHE A 609 -10.90 -33.59 -63.29
C PHE A 609 -11.15 -34.56 -64.45
N SER A 610 -10.13 -35.34 -64.80
CA SER A 610 -10.19 -36.42 -65.79
C SER A 610 -9.27 -37.54 -65.29
N ILE A 611 -9.85 -38.70 -64.99
CA ILE A 611 -9.11 -39.85 -64.46
C ILE A 611 -9.42 -41.04 -65.35
N ASP A 612 -8.40 -41.59 -65.99
CA ASP A 612 -8.52 -42.76 -66.86
C ASP A 612 -8.79 -44.01 -66.02
N VAL A 613 -9.91 -44.68 -66.32
CA VAL A 613 -10.33 -45.95 -65.70
C VAL A 613 -10.38 -47.03 -66.79
N PRO A 614 -9.73 -48.19 -66.63
CA PRO A 614 -9.83 -49.27 -67.60
C PRO A 614 -11.27 -49.71 -67.84
N GLY A 615 -11.70 -49.75 -69.10
CA GLY A 615 -13.04 -50.19 -69.50
C GLY A 615 -13.37 -51.61 -69.02
N SER A 616 -12.36 -52.47 -68.86
CA SER A 616 -12.52 -53.79 -68.26
C SER A 616 -12.94 -53.75 -66.79
N ASP A 617 -12.51 -52.73 -66.05
CA ASP A 617 -12.89 -52.55 -64.64
C ASP A 617 -14.33 -52.00 -64.55
N LEU A 618 -14.76 -51.16 -65.50
CA LEU A 618 -16.14 -50.70 -65.63
C LEU A 618 -17.10 -51.86 -65.99
N VAL A 619 -16.70 -52.77 -66.88
CA VAL A 619 -17.50 -53.97 -67.20
C VAL A 619 -17.61 -54.93 -66.02
N ALA A 620 -16.55 -55.06 -65.23
CA ALA A 620 -16.50 -55.97 -64.10
C ALA A 620 -17.16 -55.42 -62.82
N ASP A 621 -17.61 -54.18 -62.86
CA ASP A 621 -18.21 -53.47 -61.75
C ASP A 621 -19.66 -53.92 -61.51
N ASN A 622 -19.89 -54.62 -60.40
CA ASN A 622 -21.16 -55.32 -60.19
C ASN A 622 -22.36 -54.39 -59.93
N ASP A 623 -22.11 -53.16 -59.48
CA ASP A 623 -23.16 -52.17 -59.24
C ASP A 623 -23.26 -51.10 -60.33
N THR A 624 -22.37 -51.15 -61.33
CA THR A 624 -22.34 -50.23 -62.48
C THR A 624 -22.40 -48.76 -62.04
N SER A 625 -21.62 -48.39 -61.02
CA SER A 625 -21.61 -47.05 -60.47
C SER A 625 -20.20 -46.55 -60.14
N ILE A 626 -19.92 -45.31 -60.53
CA ILE A 626 -18.67 -44.63 -60.20
C ILE A 626 -18.84 -43.89 -58.89
N GLU A 627 -18.02 -44.20 -57.88
CA GLU A 627 -17.96 -43.42 -56.64
C GLU A 627 -16.78 -42.43 -56.71
N VAL A 628 -17.07 -41.14 -56.67
CA VAL A 628 -16.06 -40.07 -56.69
C VAL A 628 -15.99 -39.40 -55.32
N SER A 629 -14.79 -39.23 -54.79
CA SER A 629 -14.53 -38.52 -53.54
C SER A 629 -13.48 -37.43 -53.76
N LEU A 630 -13.81 -36.19 -53.40
CA LEU A 630 -12.93 -35.02 -53.40
C LEU A 630 -12.65 -34.61 -51.95
N THR A 631 -11.41 -34.23 -51.65
CA THR A 631 -11.07 -33.53 -50.40
C THR A 631 -10.35 -32.22 -50.70
N THR A 632 -10.75 -31.13 -50.06
CA THR A 632 -10.14 -29.81 -50.18
C THR A 632 -9.79 -29.25 -48.81
N LEU A 633 -8.78 -28.37 -48.74
CA LEU A 633 -8.38 -27.64 -47.54
C LEU A 633 -8.33 -26.14 -47.79
N ASP A 634 -8.72 -25.32 -46.82
CA ASP A 634 -8.45 -23.89 -46.87
C ASP A 634 -7.03 -23.53 -46.38
N THR A 635 -6.73 -22.22 -46.32
CA THR A 635 -5.42 -21.73 -45.87
C THR A 635 -5.14 -21.90 -44.38
N ALA A 636 -6.17 -22.08 -43.54
CA ALA A 636 -6.05 -22.35 -42.11
C ALA A 636 -5.97 -23.87 -41.81
N GLY A 637 -6.15 -24.71 -42.84
CA GLY A 637 -6.11 -26.16 -42.72
C GLY A 637 -7.46 -26.79 -42.37
N ASN A 638 -8.57 -26.06 -42.44
CA ASN A 638 -9.90 -26.68 -42.35
C ASN A 638 -10.15 -27.51 -43.62
N SER A 639 -10.71 -28.70 -43.47
CA SER A 639 -10.93 -29.62 -44.59
C SER A 639 -12.41 -29.94 -44.82
N THR A 640 -12.76 -30.14 -46.08
CA THR A 640 -14.08 -30.63 -46.52
C THR A 640 -13.88 -31.79 -47.47
N SER A 641 -14.63 -32.88 -47.26
CA SER A 641 -14.70 -34.00 -48.19
C SER A 641 -16.12 -34.15 -48.73
N VAL A 642 -16.26 -34.32 -50.05
CA VAL A 642 -17.53 -34.51 -50.75
C VAL A 642 -17.46 -35.77 -51.58
N ASN A 643 -18.51 -36.58 -51.52
CA ASN A 643 -18.67 -37.80 -52.30
C ASN A 643 -19.83 -37.64 -53.28
N GLU A 644 -19.67 -38.17 -54.50
CA GLU A 644 -20.68 -38.19 -55.56
C GLU A 644 -20.72 -39.60 -56.19
N THR A 645 -21.89 -40.03 -56.69
CA THR A 645 -22.05 -41.34 -57.33
C THR A 645 -22.72 -41.21 -58.69
N LYS A 646 -22.16 -41.83 -59.72
CA LYS A 646 -22.67 -41.78 -61.10
C LYS A 646 -22.95 -43.19 -61.66
N PRO A 647 -24.21 -43.57 -61.93
CA PRO A 647 -24.54 -44.87 -62.54
C PRO A 647 -24.29 -44.88 -64.07
N TYR A 648 -23.95 -46.05 -64.63
CA TYR A 648 -23.77 -46.33 -66.07
C TYR A 648 -24.31 -47.74 -66.44
N THR A 649 -24.29 -48.12 -67.72
CA THR A 649 -24.76 -49.44 -68.22
C THR A 649 -23.69 -50.20 -69.03
N VAL A 650 -23.83 -51.53 -69.18
CA VAL A 650 -22.90 -52.40 -69.92
C VAL A 650 -23.67 -53.29 -70.90
N ASP A 651 -23.33 -53.27 -72.19
CA ASP A 651 -23.99 -54.06 -73.24
C ASP A 651 -22.97 -54.68 -74.24
N VAL A 652 -22.93 -56.02 -74.32
CA VAL A 652 -21.85 -56.78 -74.98
C VAL A 652 -22.31 -58.05 -75.73
N VAL A 653 -23.59 -58.18 -76.12
CA VAL A 653 -24.14 -59.35 -76.85
C VAL A 653 -24.92 -58.93 -78.12
N ASP A 654 -24.62 -59.53 -79.28
CA ASP A 654 -25.26 -59.24 -80.59
C ASP A 654 -26.27 -60.35 -80.96
N ASN A 655 -27.54 -59.99 -81.19
CA ASN A 655 -28.71 -60.89 -81.25
C ASN A 655 -29.55 -60.76 -82.56
N ASP A 656 -29.05 -60.03 -83.55
CA ASP A 656 -29.63 -59.80 -84.90
C ASP A 656 -28.52 -60.07 -85.97
N PRO A 657 -28.33 -61.33 -86.39
CA PRO A 657 -27.16 -61.75 -87.17
C PRO A 657 -27.21 -61.36 -88.66
N ASP A 658 -28.37 -61.06 -89.26
CA ASP A 658 -28.50 -60.64 -90.66
C ASP A 658 -28.92 -59.17 -90.85
N ASN A 659 -29.15 -58.42 -89.77
CA ASN A 659 -29.38 -56.98 -89.70
C ASN A 659 -30.58 -56.51 -90.54
N ASP A 660 -31.64 -57.31 -90.55
CA ASP A 660 -32.88 -56.97 -91.27
C ASP A 660 -33.86 -56.15 -90.38
N GLY A 661 -33.59 -56.09 -89.07
CA GLY A 661 -34.38 -55.36 -88.08
C GLY A 661 -35.23 -56.25 -87.16
N LEU A 662 -35.14 -57.58 -87.30
CA LEU A 662 -35.77 -58.56 -86.42
C LEU A 662 -34.70 -59.30 -85.59
N THR A 663 -35.01 -59.57 -84.33
CA THR A 663 -34.17 -60.46 -83.52
C THR A 663 -34.43 -61.92 -83.84
N ASN A 664 -33.48 -62.82 -83.57
CA ASN A 664 -33.68 -64.28 -83.75
C ASN A 664 -34.98 -64.81 -83.11
N ASP A 665 -35.41 -64.21 -81.98
CA ASP A 665 -36.64 -64.60 -81.28
C ASP A 665 -37.92 -64.07 -81.98
N GLU A 666 -37.83 -62.96 -82.72
CA GLU A 666 -38.92 -62.39 -83.53
C GLU A 666 -39.09 -63.15 -84.84
N GLU A 667 -37.99 -63.57 -85.45
CA GLU A 667 -37.99 -64.35 -86.70
C GLU A 667 -38.54 -65.77 -86.52
N ASP A 668 -38.25 -66.45 -85.39
CA ASP A 668 -38.85 -67.76 -85.06
C ASP A 668 -40.38 -67.68 -84.91
N VAL A 669 -40.92 -66.51 -84.53
CA VAL A 669 -42.36 -66.29 -84.41
C VAL A 669 -43.02 -66.03 -85.77
N LEU A 670 -42.32 -65.31 -86.66
CA LEU A 670 -42.82 -64.94 -87.99
C LEU A 670 -42.62 -66.07 -89.02
N GLY A 671 -41.69 -66.99 -88.75
CA GLY A 671 -41.35 -68.10 -89.65
C GLY A 671 -40.36 -67.71 -90.75
N THR A 672 -39.75 -66.53 -90.62
CA THR A 672 -38.66 -66.01 -91.47
C THR A 672 -37.32 -66.68 -91.10
N ASP A 673 -36.33 -66.64 -91.98
CA ASP A 673 -35.04 -67.34 -91.76
C ASP A 673 -34.02 -66.41 -91.05
N PRO A 674 -33.58 -66.72 -89.81
CA PRO A 674 -32.68 -65.89 -88.99
C PRO A 674 -31.27 -65.62 -89.52
N ASN A 675 -31.01 -65.90 -90.78
CA ASN A 675 -29.74 -65.63 -91.46
C ASN A 675 -29.95 -65.12 -92.89
N ASN A 676 -31.19 -64.81 -93.26
CA ASN A 676 -31.55 -64.34 -94.58
C ASN A 676 -32.54 -63.17 -94.45
N PRO A 677 -32.11 -61.95 -94.78
CA PRO A 677 -32.89 -60.75 -94.50
C PRO A 677 -34.16 -60.57 -95.34
N ASP A 678 -34.46 -61.45 -96.31
CA ASP A 678 -35.60 -61.41 -97.26
C ASP A 678 -36.03 -62.86 -97.56
N SER A 679 -37.07 -63.34 -96.87
CA SER A 679 -37.46 -64.75 -96.80
C SER A 679 -38.29 -65.25 -97.98
N ASP A 680 -39.07 -64.40 -98.65
CA ASP A 680 -39.88 -64.76 -99.83
C ASP A 680 -39.26 -64.35 -101.18
N GLY A 681 -38.22 -63.51 -101.15
CA GLY A 681 -37.37 -63.20 -102.30
C GLY A 681 -37.94 -62.16 -103.25
N ASP A 682 -38.91 -61.36 -102.80
CA ASP A 682 -39.55 -60.31 -103.59
C ASP A 682 -38.71 -59.00 -103.62
N GLY A 683 -37.66 -58.94 -102.81
CA GLY A 683 -36.69 -57.85 -102.72
C GLY A 683 -36.90 -56.87 -101.56
N ILE A 684 -37.88 -57.11 -100.68
CA ILE A 684 -38.08 -56.38 -99.41
C ILE A 684 -37.56 -57.23 -98.25
N ASN A 685 -36.96 -56.58 -97.24
CA ASN A 685 -36.45 -57.31 -96.08
C ASN A 685 -37.58 -57.69 -95.11
N ASP A 686 -37.48 -58.83 -94.43
CA ASP A 686 -38.52 -59.35 -93.53
C ASP A 686 -38.91 -58.34 -92.44
N GLY A 687 -37.91 -57.72 -91.79
CA GLY A 687 -38.14 -56.65 -90.81
C GLY A 687 -38.81 -55.39 -91.36
N GLN A 688 -38.62 -55.06 -92.65
CA GLN A 688 -39.32 -53.95 -93.30
C GLN A 688 -40.77 -54.30 -93.61
N GLU A 689 -41.06 -55.54 -94.00
CA GLU A 689 -42.43 -55.98 -94.26
C GLU A 689 -43.29 -56.06 -93.00
N VAL A 690 -42.70 -56.49 -91.88
CA VAL A 690 -43.35 -56.40 -90.56
C VAL A 690 -43.69 -54.96 -90.21
N LEU A 691 -42.82 -54.00 -90.57
CA LEU A 691 -43.07 -52.57 -90.35
C LEU A 691 -44.19 -52.03 -91.25
N ASP A 692 -44.25 -52.48 -92.50
CA ASP A 692 -45.22 -52.08 -93.51
C ASP A 692 -46.57 -52.83 -93.39
N ALA A 693 -46.65 -53.78 -92.47
CA ALA A 693 -47.79 -54.66 -92.22
C ALA A 693 -48.17 -55.53 -93.43
N THR A 694 -47.17 -55.86 -94.23
CA THR A 694 -47.16 -56.87 -95.30
C THR A 694 -46.69 -58.22 -94.75
N ASN A 695 -46.81 -59.29 -95.53
CA ASN A 695 -46.49 -60.64 -95.07
C ASN A 695 -45.12 -61.09 -95.61
N PRO A 696 -44.08 -61.23 -94.75
CA PRO A 696 -42.71 -61.55 -95.17
C PRO A 696 -42.48 -62.99 -95.69
N LEU A 697 -43.55 -63.66 -96.08
CA LEU A 697 -43.56 -65.03 -96.61
C LEU A 697 -44.44 -65.15 -97.86
N ASP A 698 -44.93 -64.03 -98.40
CA ASP A 698 -45.86 -63.95 -99.52
C ASP A 698 -45.45 -62.82 -100.46
N ASP A 699 -44.73 -63.18 -101.52
CA ASP A 699 -44.13 -62.26 -102.49
C ASP A 699 -45.16 -61.43 -103.28
N CYS A 700 -46.45 -61.77 -103.20
CA CYS A 700 -47.54 -60.98 -103.78
C CYS A 700 -48.11 -59.93 -102.80
N ASP A 701 -47.80 -60.00 -101.51
CA ASP A 701 -48.31 -59.13 -100.45
C ASP A 701 -47.20 -58.22 -99.92
N SER A 702 -46.65 -57.36 -100.78
CA SER A 702 -45.61 -56.40 -100.41
C SER A 702 -45.87 -54.97 -100.92
N ILE A 703 -45.20 -53.99 -100.30
CA ILE A 703 -45.18 -52.59 -100.76
C ILE A 703 -43.84 -52.33 -101.44
N ASP A 704 -43.89 -51.97 -102.73
CA ASP A 704 -42.73 -51.73 -103.59
C ASP A 704 -41.82 -52.95 -103.86
N GLY A 705 -42.21 -54.16 -103.42
CA GLY A 705 -41.59 -55.43 -103.80
C GLY A 705 -41.99 -55.88 -105.20
N THR A 706 -41.24 -56.84 -105.75
CA THR A 706 -41.50 -57.41 -107.08
C THR A 706 -41.89 -58.88 -106.94
N PRO A 707 -43.17 -59.22 -107.14
CA PRO A 707 -43.62 -60.61 -107.07
C PRO A 707 -42.85 -61.50 -108.05
N LEU A 708 -42.63 -62.74 -107.66
CA LEU A 708 -41.89 -63.70 -108.46
C LEU A 708 -42.68 -64.07 -109.73
N ASP A 709 -41.93 -64.33 -110.80
CA ASP A 709 -42.45 -64.80 -112.09
C ASP A 709 -43.35 -66.07 -111.97
N SER A 710 -43.12 -66.88 -110.94
CA SER A 710 -43.84 -68.13 -110.67
C SER A 710 -45.14 -67.97 -109.89
N SER A 711 -45.39 -66.78 -109.34
CA SER A 711 -46.53 -66.51 -108.48
C SER A 711 -47.77 -66.17 -109.29
N ASP A 712 -48.95 -66.41 -108.73
CA ASP A 712 -50.27 -66.18 -109.34
C ASP A 712 -51.01 -65.21 -108.42
N CYS A 713 -50.68 -63.91 -108.56
CA CYS A 713 -51.03 -62.91 -107.56
C CYS A 713 -52.52 -62.54 -107.56
N ASP A 714 -53.22 -62.70 -108.69
CA ASP A 714 -54.66 -62.47 -108.78
C ASP A 714 -55.51 -63.75 -108.69
N SER A 715 -54.85 -64.92 -108.61
CA SER A 715 -55.47 -66.23 -108.41
C SER A 715 -56.45 -66.62 -109.53
N ASP A 716 -56.17 -66.19 -110.76
CA ASP A 716 -57.00 -66.48 -111.94
C ASP A 716 -56.65 -67.82 -112.61
N GLY A 717 -55.51 -68.41 -112.22
CA GLY A 717 -54.99 -69.67 -112.71
C GLY A 717 -53.86 -69.55 -113.74
N LEU A 718 -53.33 -68.35 -113.96
CA LEU A 718 -52.09 -68.08 -114.69
C LEU A 718 -51.03 -67.53 -113.72
N THR A 719 -49.77 -67.88 -113.93
CA THR A 719 -48.69 -67.20 -113.18
C THR A 719 -48.36 -65.84 -113.81
N ASN A 720 -47.75 -64.93 -113.05
CA ASN A 720 -47.31 -63.63 -113.52
C ASN A 720 -46.50 -63.71 -114.82
N ALA A 721 -45.60 -64.69 -114.95
CA ALA A 721 -44.86 -64.94 -116.20
C ALA A 721 -45.72 -65.51 -117.34
N GLU A 722 -46.74 -66.30 -117.02
CA GLU A 722 -47.72 -66.78 -118.00
C GLU A 722 -48.60 -65.66 -118.55
N GLU A 723 -48.91 -64.67 -117.72
CA GLU A 723 -49.69 -63.49 -118.05
C GLU A 723 -48.89 -62.46 -118.84
N GLU A 724 -47.62 -62.22 -118.47
CA GLU A 724 -46.72 -61.38 -119.27
C GLU A 724 -46.57 -61.89 -120.71
N ILE A 725 -46.52 -63.22 -120.89
CA ILE A 725 -46.46 -63.85 -122.22
C ILE A 725 -47.76 -63.67 -123.01
N ARG A 726 -48.90 -63.66 -122.33
CA ARG A 726 -50.25 -63.58 -122.94
C ARG A 726 -50.76 -62.15 -123.09
N GLY A 727 -50.15 -61.20 -122.39
CA GLY A 727 -50.53 -59.79 -122.36
C GLY A 727 -51.70 -59.48 -121.44
N THR A 728 -52.08 -60.40 -120.56
CA THR A 728 -53.07 -60.21 -119.48
C THR A 728 -52.38 -59.52 -118.29
N ASP A 729 -53.14 -58.87 -117.41
CA ASP A 729 -52.59 -58.09 -116.29
C ASP A 729 -52.42 -58.99 -115.04
N PRO A 730 -51.19 -59.21 -114.52
CA PRO A 730 -50.93 -60.12 -113.40
C PRO A 730 -51.59 -59.82 -112.05
N ASN A 731 -52.37 -58.74 -112.00
CA ASN A 731 -53.10 -58.31 -110.81
C ASN A 731 -54.62 -58.21 -111.08
N ILE A 732 -55.09 -58.61 -112.27
CA ILE A 732 -56.50 -58.51 -112.68
C ILE A 732 -56.93 -59.81 -113.34
N ALA A 733 -57.66 -60.61 -112.56
CA ALA A 733 -58.09 -61.94 -112.97
C ALA A 733 -59.00 -62.03 -114.21
N ASP A 734 -59.53 -60.92 -114.73
CA ASP A 734 -60.38 -60.82 -115.94
C ASP A 734 -59.98 -59.52 -116.68
N THR A 735 -59.04 -59.63 -117.63
CA THR A 735 -58.41 -58.48 -118.29
C THR A 735 -59.35 -57.78 -119.27
N ASP A 736 -60.25 -58.49 -119.95
CA ASP A 736 -61.11 -57.92 -120.99
C ASP A 736 -62.55 -57.59 -120.54
N GLU A 737 -62.83 -57.84 -119.26
CA GLU A 737 -64.06 -57.54 -118.53
C GLU A 737 -65.31 -58.21 -119.12
N ASP A 738 -65.17 -59.35 -119.79
CA ASP A 738 -66.29 -60.10 -120.36
C ASP A 738 -66.94 -61.11 -119.39
N THR A 739 -66.47 -61.10 -118.13
CA THR A 739 -66.88 -61.89 -116.96
C THR A 739 -66.26 -63.29 -116.87
N ILE A 740 -65.34 -63.65 -117.76
CA ILE A 740 -64.57 -64.89 -117.71
C ILE A 740 -63.13 -64.57 -117.32
N LEU A 741 -62.57 -65.35 -116.38
CA LEU A 741 -61.19 -65.13 -115.94
C LEU A 741 -60.18 -65.44 -117.04
N ASP A 742 -59.04 -64.77 -117.09
CA ASP A 742 -58.07 -64.93 -118.18
C ASP A 742 -57.53 -66.36 -118.25
N GLY A 743 -57.19 -66.95 -117.09
CA GLY A 743 -56.82 -68.36 -116.97
C GLY A 743 -57.91 -69.32 -117.43
N GLN A 744 -59.18 -68.98 -117.22
CA GLN A 744 -60.31 -69.77 -117.70
C GLN A 744 -60.47 -69.66 -119.23
N GLU A 745 -60.26 -68.48 -119.81
CA GLU A 745 -60.31 -68.27 -121.26
C GLU A 745 -59.19 -69.00 -122.01
N VAL A 746 -57.99 -68.98 -121.45
CA VAL A 746 -56.86 -69.78 -121.94
C VAL A 746 -57.23 -71.27 -121.94
N SER A 747 -57.90 -71.76 -120.89
CA SER A 747 -58.38 -73.14 -120.82
C SER A 747 -59.50 -73.44 -121.83
N ASP A 748 -60.39 -72.48 -122.11
CA ASP A 748 -61.51 -72.64 -123.03
C ASP A 748 -61.15 -72.42 -124.51
N ASN A 749 -59.87 -72.15 -124.79
CA ASN A 749 -59.32 -71.78 -126.10
C ASN A 749 -60.01 -70.52 -126.68
N THR A 750 -60.36 -69.59 -125.81
CA THR A 750 -60.83 -68.24 -126.13
C THR A 750 -59.68 -67.24 -125.93
N ASP A 751 -59.87 -66.00 -126.34
CA ASP A 751 -58.82 -64.97 -126.34
C ASP A 751 -59.07 -64.03 -125.16
N PRO A 752 -58.26 -64.10 -124.08
CA PRO A 752 -58.47 -63.34 -122.84
C PRO A 752 -58.35 -61.82 -122.97
N LEU A 753 -58.04 -61.34 -124.17
CA LEU A 753 -57.95 -59.90 -124.48
C LEU A 753 -59.09 -59.44 -125.40
N ASN A 754 -60.07 -60.29 -125.69
CA ASN A 754 -61.12 -60.01 -126.66
C ASN A 754 -62.50 -60.52 -126.23
N ALA A 755 -63.26 -59.61 -125.65
CA ALA A 755 -64.59 -59.85 -125.11
C ALA A 755 -65.66 -60.40 -126.07
N CYS A 756 -65.46 -60.38 -127.40
CA CYS A 756 -66.38 -61.05 -128.35
C CYS A 756 -66.01 -62.53 -128.56
N SER A 757 -64.93 -63.01 -127.94
CA SER A 757 -64.31 -64.31 -128.22
C SER A 757 -64.52 -65.34 -127.11
N SER A 758 -65.42 -65.14 -126.15
CA SER A 758 -65.63 -66.08 -125.04
C SER A 758 -66.75 -67.11 -125.24
N LYS A 759 -66.73 -68.15 -124.41
CA LYS A 759 -67.80 -69.14 -124.30
C LYS A 759 -68.68 -68.84 -123.09
N GLY A 760 -69.79 -68.15 -123.32
CA GLY A 760 -70.75 -67.85 -122.27
C GLY A 760 -70.44 -66.60 -121.46
N GLY A 761 -69.37 -65.87 -121.81
CA GLY A 761 -69.12 -64.50 -121.36
C GLY A 761 -70.12 -63.53 -121.95
N THR A 762 -70.22 -62.36 -121.33
CA THR A 762 -71.12 -61.30 -121.76
C THR A 762 -70.26 -60.11 -122.17
N PRO A 763 -70.07 -59.86 -123.48
CA PRO A 763 -69.23 -58.77 -123.94
C PRO A 763 -69.69 -57.44 -123.33
N PRO A 764 -68.77 -56.56 -122.90
CA PRO A 764 -69.12 -55.22 -122.45
C PRO A 764 -69.93 -54.49 -123.51
N ALA A 765 -70.88 -53.64 -123.09
CA ALA A 765 -71.83 -52.96 -123.97
C ALA A 765 -71.20 -52.08 -125.08
N THR A 766 -69.88 -51.91 -125.06
CA THR A 766 -69.06 -51.19 -126.04
C THR A 766 -68.56 -52.06 -127.20
N ALA A 767 -68.70 -53.39 -127.14
CA ALA A 767 -68.28 -54.32 -128.19
C ALA A 767 -69.37 -54.57 -129.27
N VAL A 768 -68.99 -54.64 -130.55
CA VAL A 768 -69.93 -54.87 -131.69
C VAL A 768 -69.61 -56.20 -132.39
N CYS A 769 -70.37 -57.27 -132.10
CA CYS A 769 -70.22 -58.60 -132.73
C CYS A 769 -71.31 -58.85 -133.82
N GLY A 770 -71.03 -59.58 -134.93
CA GLY A 770 -71.93 -59.82 -136.08
C GLY A 770 -72.90 -61.03 -135.97
N ILE A 771 -73.76 -61.30 -136.99
CA ILE A 771 -74.63 -62.52 -137.04
C ILE A 771 -73.97 -63.69 -137.79
N SER A 772 -74.33 -64.91 -137.39
CA SER A 772 -73.99 -66.19 -138.04
C SER A 772 -75.20 -67.11 -138.06
N VAL A 773 -75.26 -68.08 -138.98
CA VAL A 773 -76.31 -69.10 -138.96
C VAL A 773 -75.87 -70.23 -138.03
N GLU A 774 -76.60 -70.39 -136.93
CA GLU A 774 -76.35 -71.42 -135.91
C GLU A 774 -76.62 -72.82 -136.47
N ASN A 775 -77.66 -72.93 -137.31
CA ASN A 775 -78.07 -74.20 -137.89
C ASN A 775 -78.68 -74.01 -139.28
N ASP A 776 -78.11 -74.67 -140.28
CA ASP A 776 -78.58 -74.70 -141.66
C ASP A 776 -79.34 -75.99 -142.04
N LEU A 777 -79.58 -76.90 -141.08
CA LEU A 777 -80.38 -78.12 -141.20
C LEU A 777 -81.63 -78.07 -140.31
N VAL A 778 -82.80 -77.89 -140.92
CA VAL A 778 -84.09 -77.90 -140.23
C VAL A 778 -84.67 -79.31 -140.23
N SER A 779 -84.71 -79.94 -139.05
CA SER A 779 -85.27 -81.28 -138.80
C SER A 779 -86.04 -81.28 -137.47
N PRO A 780 -87.15 -82.02 -137.31
CA PRO A 780 -87.86 -82.11 -136.03
C PRO A 780 -86.96 -82.50 -134.85
N ASP A 781 -85.92 -83.30 -135.11
CA ASP A 781 -85.00 -83.82 -134.10
C ASP A 781 -83.82 -82.88 -133.79
N LEU A 782 -83.64 -81.79 -134.54
CA LEU A 782 -82.55 -80.83 -134.35
C LEU A 782 -83.14 -79.42 -134.16
N ASN A 783 -82.85 -78.80 -133.00
CA ASN A 783 -83.30 -77.44 -132.65
C ASN A 783 -84.82 -77.21 -132.80
N ASP A 784 -85.63 -78.20 -132.38
CA ASP A 784 -87.10 -78.16 -132.39
C ASP A 784 -87.70 -77.85 -133.79
N GLY A 785 -86.98 -78.21 -134.86
CA GLY A 785 -87.39 -77.97 -136.24
C GLY A 785 -87.34 -76.51 -136.68
N ARG A 786 -86.47 -75.68 -136.07
CA ARG A 786 -86.33 -74.26 -136.35
C ARG A 786 -85.01 -73.94 -137.06
N PHE A 787 -85.05 -72.94 -137.95
CA PHE A 787 -83.84 -72.31 -138.49
C PHE A 787 -83.32 -71.28 -137.48
N LEU A 788 -82.10 -71.44 -136.96
CA LEU A 788 -81.54 -70.59 -135.90
C LEU A 788 -80.39 -69.73 -136.43
N ILE A 789 -80.37 -68.47 -136.03
CA ILE A 789 -79.39 -67.46 -136.45
C ILE A 789 -78.82 -66.79 -135.19
N GLU A 790 -77.53 -67.00 -134.91
CA GLU A 790 -76.83 -66.38 -133.79
C GLU A 790 -76.85 -64.85 -133.90
N ASN A 791 -77.08 -64.20 -132.76
CA ASN A 791 -77.11 -62.75 -132.60
C ASN A 791 -78.18 -62.01 -133.42
N ILE A 792 -79.14 -62.70 -134.04
CA ILE A 792 -80.16 -62.06 -134.87
C ILE A 792 -81.08 -61.13 -134.06
N GLU A 793 -81.27 -61.43 -132.78
CA GLU A 793 -82.05 -60.62 -131.84
C GLU A 793 -81.44 -59.24 -131.60
N SER A 794 -80.12 -59.10 -131.78
CA SER A 794 -79.40 -57.82 -131.73
C SER A 794 -79.66 -56.95 -132.96
N TYR A 795 -80.33 -57.50 -133.99
CA TYR A 795 -80.65 -56.82 -135.24
C TYR A 795 -82.15 -56.90 -135.55
N PRO A 796 -82.99 -56.13 -134.83
CA PRO A 796 -84.45 -56.20 -134.96
C PRO A 796 -84.96 -55.78 -136.35
N GLN A 797 -84.18 -54.98 -137.08
CA GLN A 797 -84.43 -54.64 -138.49
C GLN A 797 -83.78 -55.68 -139.41
N ASN A 798 -84.19 -56.94 -139.30
CA ASN A 798 -83.76 -58.00 -140.20
C ASN A 798 -84.91 -58.50 -141.09
N THR A 799 -84.58 -59.15 -142.20
CA THR A 799 -85.53 -59.83 -143.08
C THR A 799 -84.94 -61.15 -143.52
N VAL A 800 -85.66 -62.25 -143.28
CA VAL A 800 -85.28 -63.59 -143.71
C VAL A 800 -86.20 -64.05 -144.82
N LYS A 801 -85.61 -64.36 -145.98
CA LYS A 801 -86.30 -64.83 -147.19
C LYS A 801 -85.79 -66.20 -147.54
N ILE A 802 -86.70 -67.14 -147.83
CA ILE A 802 -86.33 -68.51 -148.24
C ILE A 802 -86.98 -68.83 -149.58
N PHE A 803 -86.19 -69.40 -150.48
CA PHE A 803 -86.54 -69.67 -151.87
C PHE A 803 -86.44 -71.18 -152.16
N ASN A 804 -87.36 -71.69 -152.98
CA ASN A 804 -87.23 -73.04 -153.53
C ASN A 804 -86.24 -73.08 -154.71
N ARG A 805 -85.94 -74.29 -155.20
CA ARG A 805 -84.98 -74.51 -156.30
C ARG A 805 -85.28 -73.78 -157.63
N TRP A 806 -86.48 -73.24 -157.81
CA TRP A 806 -86.84 -72.47 -159.00
C TRP A 806 -86.72 -70.96 -158.77
N GLY A 807 -86.17 -70.53 -157.62
CA GLY A 807 -86.06 -69.13 -157.24
C GLY A 807 -87.37 -68.50 -156.78
N ILE A 808 -88.40 -69.32 -156.51
CA ILE A 808 -89.68 -68.80 -155.99
C ILE A 808 -89.59 -68.72 -154.47
N LYS A 809 -89.88 -67.54 -153.94
CA LYS A 809 -89.94 -67.28 -152.50
C LYS A 809 -91.07 -68.09 -151.86
N VAL A 810 -90.72 -68.93 -150.89
CA VAL A 810 -91.64 -69.81 -150.17
C VAL A 810 -91.89 -69.37 -148.72
N PHE A 811 -91.01 -68.54 -148.18
CA PHE A 811 -91.13 -67.91 -146.87
C PHE A 811 -90.45 -66.54 -146.89
N GLU A 812 -91.02 -65.59 -146.17
CA GLU A 812 -90.47 -64.24 -145.96
C GLU A 812 -91.04 -63.69 -144.66
N ILE A 813 -90.17 -63.16 -143.82
CA ILE A 813 -90.56 -62.46 -142.61
C ILE A 813 -89.57 -61.33 -142.32
N GLU A 814 -90.10 -60.21 -141.82
CA GLU A 814 -89.33 -59.13 -141.23
C GLU A 814 -89.30 -59.35 -139.70
N GLY A 815 -88.17 -59.09 -139.06
CA GLY A 815 -87.98 -59.26 -137.61
C GLY A 815 -87.91 -60.72 -137.18
N TYR A 816 -87.08 -61.53 -137.85
CA TYR A 816 -86.76 -62.88 -137.43
C TYR A 816 -86.03 -62.86 -136.09
N ASP A 817 -86.48 -63.68 -135.13
CA ASP A 817 -86.06 -63.56 -133.72
C ASP A 817 -85.77 -64.91 -133.04
N ASN A 818 -85.58 -65.98 -133.83
CA ASN A 818 -85.44 -67.38 -133.39
C ASN A 818 -86.57 -67.96 -132.51
N LYS A 819 -87.54 -67.14 -132.07
CA LYS A 819 -88.51 -67.48 -131.03
C LYS A 819 -89.94 -67.45 -131.56
N SER A 820 -90.45 -66.28 -131.93
CA SER A 820 -91.85 -66.07 -132.30
C SER A 820 -92.04 -65.94 -133.83
N ASN A 821 -91.08 -65.34 -134.51
CA ASN A 821 -91.02 -65.11 -135.94
C ASN A 821 -89.91 -65.97 -136.54
N VAL A 822 -90.19 -67.26 -136.71
CA VAL A 822 -89.18 -68.27 -137.05
C VAL A 822 -89.65 -69.13 -138.22
N PHE A 823 -88.70 -69.61 -139.02
CA PHE A 823 -88.99 -70.56 -140.07
C PHE A 823 -88.92 -71.99 -139.52
N THR A 824 -90.05 -72.67 -139.57
CA THR A 824 -90.20 -74.07 -139.13
C THR A 824 -90.37 -75.05 -140.30
N GLY A 825 -90.06 -74.61 -141.53
CA GLY A 825 -90.30 -75.38 -142.76
C GLY A 825 -91.72 -75.26 -143.32
N MET A 826 -92.53 -74.30 -142.84
CA MET A 826 -93.89 -74.03 -143.34
C MET A 826 -93.87 -72.90 -144.38
N SER A 827 -94.62 -73.05 -145.48
CA SER A 827 -94.70 -72.00 -146.50
C SER A 827 -95.66 -70.87 -146.12
N THR A 828 -95.31 -69.62 -146.42
CA THR A 828 -96.28 -68.49 -146.39
C THR A 828 -97.17 -68.42 -147.64
N GLY A 829 -96.96 -69.33 -148.60
CA GLY A 829 -97.83 -69.68 -149.72
C GLY A 829 -97.85 -68.74 -150.93
N ARG A 830 -97.44 -69.23 -152.12
CA ARG A 830 -97.74 -68.65 -153.47
C ARG A 830 -97.62 -69.70 -154.60
N ILE A 831 -98.51 -69.60 -155.60
CA ILE A 831 -98.70 -70.35 -156.88
C ILE A 831 -98.61 -71.89 -156.83
N THR A 832 -97.53 -72.49 -156.32
CA THR A 832 -97.25 -73.94 -156.42
C THR A 832 -97.41 -74.69 -155.10
N ILE A 833 -97.26 -74.00 -153.96
CA ILE A 833 -97.44 -74.55 -152.59
C ILE A 833 -98.38 -73.59 -151.85
N ARG A 834 -99.39 -74.11 -151.14
CA ARG A 834 -100.38 -73.26 -150.46
C ARG A 834 -99.79 -72.69 -149.16
N ALA A 835 -100.40 -71.61 -148.68
CA ALA A 835 -100.02 -71.05 -147.39
C ALA A 835 -100.30 -72.06 -146.28
N ASN A 836 -99.36 -72.16 -145.34
CA ASN A 836 -99.34 -73.13 -144.24
C ASN A 836 -99.24 -74.60 -144.66
N ASP A 837 -98.90 -74.89 -145.92
CA ASP A 837 -98.48 -76.24 -146.29
C ASP A 837 -97.01 -76.43 -145.90
N GLU A 838 -96.72 -77.65 -145.47
CA GLU A 838 -95.38 -78.14 -145.24
C GLU A 838 -94.53 -78.10 -146.51
N LEU A 839 -93.33 -77.50 -146.42
CA LEU A 839 -92.40 -77.51 -147.54
C LEU A 839 -91.79 -78.90 -147.71
N PRO A 840 -91.73 -79.45 -148.95
CA PRO A 840 -91.14 -80.75 -149.19
C PRO A 840 -89.67 -80.80 -148.75
N VAL A 841 -89.23 -81.99 -148.34
CA VAL A 841 -87.81 -82.31 -148.14
C VAL A 841 -87.01 -81.87 -149.36
N GLY A 842 -85.92 -81.15 -149.10
CA GLY A 842 -85.09 -80.60 -150.16
C GLY A 842 -84.20 -79.45 -149.70
N VAL A 843 -83.42 -78.95 -150.65
CA VAL A 843 -82.53 -77.81 -150.45
C VAL A 843 -83.26 -76.53 -150.84
N TYR A 844 -83.22 -75.56 -149.96
CA TYR A 844 -83.73 -74.20 -150.12
C TYR A 844 -82.57 -73.22 -150.03
N PHE A 845 -82.78 -72.00 -150.50
CA PHE A 845 -81.78 -70.94 -150.40
C PHE A 845 -82.33 -69.84 -149.50
N TYR A 846 -81.56 -69.37 -148.53
CA TYR A 846 -81.95 -68.28 -147.65
C TYR A 846 -81.13 -67.01 -147.94
N ILE A 847 -81.78 -65.87 -147.73
CA ILE A 847 -81.14 -64.55 -147.67
C ILE A 847 -81.63 -63.89 -146.39
N ILE A 848 -80.69 -63.45 -145.56
CA ILE A 848 -80.89 -62.68 -144.33
C ILE A 848 -80.32 -61.30 -144.59
N GLU A 849 -81.19 -60.30 -144.66
CA GLU A 849 -80.79 -58.89 -144.72
C GLU A 849 -80.93 -58.32 -143.30
N TYR A 850 -79.94 -57.59 -142.80
CA TYR A 850 -80.00 -56.97 -141.47
C TYR A 850 -79.19 -55.67 -141.43
N VAL A 851 -79.50 -54.78 -140.50
CA VAL A 851 -78.82 -53.49 -140.36
C VAL A 851 -77.87 -53.54 -139.18
N ALA A 852 -76.55 -53.52 -139.45
CA ALA A 852 -75.52 -53.42 -138.41
C ALA A 852 -74.98 -51.99 -138.36
N GLY A 853 -75.37 -51.24 -137.33
CA GLY A 853 -75.13 -49.79 -137.27
C GLY A 853 -75.94 -49.05 -138.34
N ASP A 854 -75.27 -48.31 -139.22
CA ASP A 854 -75.90 -47.58 -140.33
C ASP A 854 -75.81 -48.33 -141.69
N ASN A 855 -75.26 -49.54 -141.70
CA ASN A 855 -74.99 -50.29 -142.93
C ASN A 855 -75.92 -51.49 -143.09
N ASN A 856 -76.53 -51.62 -144.27
CA ASN A 856 -77.25 -52.83 -144.67
C ASN A 856 -76.25 -53.96 -144.96
N GLN A 857 -76.38 -55.05 -144.23
CA GLN A 857 -75.63 -56.29 -144.39
C GLN A 857 -76.54 -57.38 -144.97
N SER A 858 -75.94 -58.34 -145.68
CA SER A 858 -76.66 -59.48 -146.26
C SER A 858 -75.87 -60.76 -146.07
N LEU A 859 -76.47 -61.76 -145.42
CA LEU A 859 -75.96 -63.11 -145.29
C LEU A 859 -76.84 -64.05 -146.11
N SER A 860 -76.25 -64.97 -146.86
CA SER A 860 -77.03 -65.91 -147.68
C SER A 860 -76.37 -67.27 -147.71
N GLY A 861 -77.18 -68.32 -147.84
CA GLY A 861 -76.69 -69.69 -147.81
C GLY A 861 -77.78 -70.68 -148.19
N TYR A 862 -77.47 -71.97 -148.04
CA TYR A 862 -78.40 -73.05 -148.31
C TYR A 862 -79.03 -73.55 -147.01
N LEU A 863 -80.33 -73.77 -147.03
CA LEU A 863 -81.09 -74.36 -145.93
C LEU A 863 -81.54 -75.75 -146.34
N TYR A 864 -81.21 -76.74 -145.54
CA TYR A 864 -81.60 -78.12 -145.76
C TYR A 864 -82.82 -78.44 -144.91
N ILE A 865 -83.93 -78.82 -145.55
CA ILE A 865 -85.10 -79.32 -144.84
C ILE A 865 -85.10 -80.83 -144.93
N ASN A 866 -84.97 -81.48 -143.79
CA ASN A 866 -85.07 -82.93 -143.62
C ASN A 866 -86.27 -83.22 -142.70
N ARG A 867 -87.22 -84.04 -143.14
CA ARG A 867 -88.44 -84.35 -142.40
C ARG A 867 -88.78 -85.82 -142.47
#